data_AF-A0A1R0KG21-F1
#
_entry.id   AF-A0A1R0KG21-F1
#
_cell.length_a   1.000
_cell.length_b   1.000
_cell.length_c   1.000
_cell.angle_alpha   90.00
_cell.angle_beta   90.00
_cell.angle_gamma   90.00
#
_symmetry.space_group_name_H-M   'P 1'
#
loop_
_entity.id
_entity.type
_entity.pdbx_description
1 polymer ?
#
loop_
_entity_poly.entity_id
_entity_poly.type
_entity_poly.pdbx_seq_one_letter_code
_entity_poly.pdbx_strand_id
1 'polypeptide(L)'
;MAGEPYESFSQASSFHRGLWFLAQIDPGGAAYNLAFAWRLSGEVDVPALRAAFGGLSERHPALRTRFAESAGMPTRVVDEPASPLSFVPDEAGSEAAALHLLETAARVPIDLAAGPVFRATLVRYGPGEYLLGVVVHQIAFDQRSVRLLARDLSEFYAAETGDRAASLPPVDAHAVPGDEAGDSGVALRYWERRLDGFPVGLELPRLTKGGGDGRATSSATLSFDLADAAVDTVAGQTGCPASTVLLATWALLLHRYSRQSDIMIGTSVLADHGDSRENIACLQHILALRLDLTGDPGFGELTARVRDTLRDAVAHREIGFDDVVRVASPSRRGRGDSLFEVWFEVTEAGAADLALPGVEATWLDVPAPEARYPLALRARRLGDGWRLSFDYATAEFAADTIAALGRHFSRLLTGIAAGGDPRSSRISLLGPEERDALLASRSQGAVAVAATPPGTLVSVFEEQVACSPDRIAVRLGSAELSYEALNGKANLLATRLRAAGVGPDTRVALYLERGLELVVAVLGVLKAGGAYVAIDQRNPADRIGAVLAEVAAPVLLTTKGLRGKLPETTAEIWSLDGVHREPGVPDNPATGLTPENLAYVTYTSGSTGGPKGIAMPHRAVVNLLGWQAAHYGMSRDDPPRTLQFASLAFDVSVQDMFSTWLVGGELVLITEDERFELARLHTVLEARQVRRLFIPAPALQQVAAGYREAGVLPAALRTVISGSEQFMATPDVRRLAGTPGMALHNEYGPSETHVVTCYDLPLTTGDWPAPVPVGRPIANASVYLLDERGEVVPDGVIGEIHIGGEGLARGYLGRAGVSAERFLPDPFAAGTGRRMYRTGDLGRWLPSGDLEFLGRADFQVKIRGFRVELAEVEAALESDPRVSEAIVLVREVAGDARLVGYVCCPGHGAEDLAQQLRAHAASKVPDYMVPSSVVVLDRLPLTANGKVDRRALPEPRRADEERAGRVAPETPTQRLLAEIWATALGVPEVGCDEDFFDLGGHSLLATKVLARVRASFAVDIPLRALFEFPTVAEFALAVQDAAAVEEPTGTR
;
A
#
# COMPACT_ATOMS: atom_id res chain seq x y z
N MET A 1 62.82 -32.56 -12.19
CA MET A 1 61.79 -32.21 -13.18
C MET A 1 60.76 -31.38 -12.44
N ALA A 2 60.83 -30.05 -12.63
CA ALA A 2 59.88 -29.12 -12.03
C ALA A 2 58.64 -29.09 -12.93
N GLY A 3 57.51 -29.58 -12.42
CA GLY A 3 56.21 -29.44 -13.07
C GLY A 3 55.73 -27.99 -12.96
N GLU A 4 55.14 -27.48 -14.03
CA GLU A 4 54.54 -26.14 -14.06
C GLU A 4 53.47 -25.99 -12.96
N PRO A 5 53.43 -24.87 -12.22
CA PRO A 5 52.49 -24.67 -11.10
C PRO A 5 51.09 -24.22 -11.54
N TYR A 6 50.75 -24.35 -12.82
CA TYR A 6 49.49 -23.89 -13.39
C TYR A 6 48.60 -25.08 -13.76
N GLU A 7 47.83 -25.59 -12.80
CA GLU A 7 46.66 -26.39 -13.15
C GLU A 7 45.60 -25.45 -13.75
N SER A 8 45.45 -25.51 -15.08
CA SER A 8 44.44 -24.75 -15.81
C SER A 8 43.04 -25.10 -15.28
N PHE A 9 42.34 -24.10 -14.75
CA PHE A 9 41.01 -24.18 -14.15
C PHE A 9 39.90 -24.28 -15.22
N SER A 10 40.00 -25.26 -16.12
CA SER A 10 38.94 -25.57 -17.09
C SER A 10 37.75 -26.31 -16.46
N GLN A 11 37.80 -26.61 -15.14
CA GLN A 11 36.84 -27.49 -14.44
C GLN A 11 36.28 -26.91 -13.11
N ALA A 12 36.17 -25.58 -12.97
CA ALA A 12 35.43 -25.00 -11.84
C ALA A 12 33.96 -25.48 -11.84
N SER A 13 33.33 -25.71 -10.69
CA SER A 13 31.86 -25.81 -10.67
C SER A 13 31.20 -24.48 -11.00
N SER A 14 29.98 -24.53 -11.53
CA SER A 14 29.10 -23.38 -11.77
C SER A 14 29.01 -22.43 -10.57
N PHE A 15 28.89 -22.99 -9.37
CA PHE A 15 28.79 -22.23 -8.11
C PHE A 15 30.04 -21.38 -7.80
N HIS A 16 31.25 -21.91 -7.99
CA HIS A 16 32.48 -21.15 -7.75
C HIS A 16 32.66 -20.01 -8.77
N ARG A 17 32.23 -20.21 -10.03
CA ARG A 17 32.23 -19.15 -11.04
C ARG A 17 31.29 -18.01 -10.66
N GLY A 18 30.09 -18.33 -10.16
CA GLY A 18 29.13 -17.34 -9.68
C GLY A 18 29.69 -16.50 -8.52
N LEU A 19 30.27 -17.14 -7.50
CA LEU A 19 30.89 -16.44 -6.37
C LEU A 19 32.08 -15.55 -6.78
N TRP A 20 32.94 -16.04 -7.68
CA TRP A 20 34.06 -15.23 -8.20
C TRP A 20 33.56 -14.03 -8.99
N PHE A 21 32.55 -14.20 -9.85
CA PHE A 21 31.94 -13.12 -10.62
C PHE A 21 31.32 -12.05 -9.71
N LEU A 22 30.63 -12.47 -8.63
CA LEU A 22 30.08 -11.55 -7.64
C LEU A 22 31.17 -10.74 -6.93
N ALA A 23 32.30 -11.36 -6.60
CA ALA A 23 33.46 -10.66 -6.04
C ALA A 23 34.10 -9.66 -7.03
N GLN A 24 34.04 -9.91 -8.34
CA GLN A 24 34.49 -8.95 -9.36
C GLN A 24 33.54 -7.76 -9.52
N ILE A 25 32.22 -7.98 -9.35
CA ILE A 25 31.23 -6.90 -9.41
C ILE A 25 31.35 -5.97 -8.19
N ASP A 26 31.72 -6.51 -7.03
CA ASP A 26 31.85 -5.76 -5.77
C ASP A 26 33.16 -6.07 -5.03
N PRO A 27 34.31 -5.59 -5.54
CA PRO A 27 35.61 -5.90 -4.96
C PRO A 27 35.80 -5.35 -3.53
N GLY A 28 34.94 -4.40 -3.13
CA GLY A 28 34.95 -3.81 -1.79
C GLY A 28 33.93 -4.43 -0.82
N GLY A 29 33.15 -5.41 -1.25
CA GLY A 29 32.13 -6.06 -0.43
C GLY A 29 32.68 -7.14 0.50
N ALA A 30 31.99 -7.36 1.61
CA ALA A 30 32.28 -8.41 2.59
C ALA A 30 31.12 -9.42 2.74
N ALA A 31 30.06 -9.32 1.93
CA ALA A 31 28.86 -10.16 2.00
C ALA A 31 29.15 -11.67 1.99
N TYR A 32 30.21 -12.11 1.31
CA TYR A 32 30.60 -13.52 1.22
C TYR A 32 31.73 -13.93 2.19
N ASN A 33 32.11 -13.04 3.12
CA ASN A 33 32.94 -13.40 4.26
C ASN A 33 32.06 -14.13 5.29
N LEU A 34 32.39 -15.40 5.55
CA LEU A 34 31.85 -16.16 6.67
C LEU A 34 32.66 -15.83 7.91
N ALA A 35 32.00 -15.40 8.98
CA ALA A 35 32.62 -15.05 10.25
C ALA A 35 31.98 -15.83 11.40
N PHE A 36 32.82 -16.36 12.29
CA PHE A 36 32.41 -17.04 13.52
C PHE A 36 33.52 -16.98 14.56
N ALA A 37 33.20 -17.20 15.83
CA ALA A 37 34.18 -17.12 16.91
C ALA A 37 33.98 -18.16 18.00
N TRP A 38 35.00 -18.35 18.83
CA TRP A 38 34.92 -19.04 20.11
C TRP A 38 35.35 -18.11 21.24
N ARG A 39 34.58 -18.11 22.33
CA ARG A 39 35.04 -17.63 23.64
C ARG A 39 35.93 -18.70 24.25
N LEU A 40 37.13 -18.31 24.66
CA LEU A 40 38.13 -19.19 25.25
C LEU A 40 38.43 -18.73 26.69
N SER A 41 38.21 -19.62 27.66
CA SER A 41 38.51 -19.39 29.07
C SER A 41 39.58 -20.39 29.54
N GLY A 42 40.75 -19.88 29.93
CA GLY A 42 41.94 -20.64 30.30
C GLY A 42 43.23 -20.03 29.74
N GLU A 43 44.37 -20.59 30.13
CA GLU A 43 45.68 -20.16 29.59
C GLU A 43 45.92 -20.78 28.21
N VAL A 44 45.84 -19.95 27.16
CA VAL A 44 46.06 -20.37 25.76
C VAL A 44 47.56 -20.33 25.42
N ASP A 45 48.12 -21.45 24.98
CA ASP A 45 49.46 -21.51 24.41
C ASP A 45 49.43 -20.94 22.97
N VAL A 46 49.71 -19.63 22.86
CA VAL A 46 49.65 -18.91 21.58
C VAL A 46 50.63 -19.46 20.53
N PRO A 47 51.90 -19.81 20.86
CA PRO A 47 52.78 -20.54 19.95
C PRO A 47 52.19 -21.87 19.43
N ALA A 48 51.65 -22.72 20.31
CA ALA A 48 51.04 -23.98 19.91
C ALA A 48 49.80 -23.77 19.03
N LEU A 49 48.97 -22.77 19.36
CA LEU A 49 47.81 -22.40 18.54
C LEU A 49 48.23 -21.90 17.15
N ARG A 50 49.30 -21.11 17.07
CA ARG A 50 49.87 -20.63 15.80
C ARG A 50 50.38 -21.80 14.94
N ALA A 51 51.07 -22.76 15.55
CA ALA A 51 51.53 -23.98 14.88
C ALA A 51 50.35 -24.84 14.40
N ALA A 52 49.30 -24.99 15.22
CA ALA A 52 48.10 -25.73 14.87
C ALA A 52 47.36 -25.13 13.64
N PHE A 53 47.25 -23.80 13.57
CA PHE A 53 46.74 -23.11 12.39
C PHE A 53 47.66 -23.26 11.16
N GLY A 54 48.97 -23.41 11.36
CA GLY A 54 49.91 -23.78 10.30
C GLY A 54 49.63 -25.18 9.75
N GLY A 55 49.42 -26.17 10.64
CA GLY A 55 49.05 -27.53 10.26
C GLY A 55 47.72 -27.62 9.50
N LEU A 56 46.73 -26.80 9.88
CA LEU A 56 45.48 -26.67 9.11
C LEU A 56 45.72 -26.17 7.68
N SER A 57 46.54 -25.13 7.53
CA SER A 57 46.87 -24.52 6.23
C SER A 57 47.63 -25.49 5.33
N GLU A 58 48.55 -26.27 5.91
CA GLU A 58 49.29 -27.33 5.20
C GLU A 58 48.35 -28.45 4.75
N ARG A 59 47.50 -28.93 5.65
CA ARG A 59 46.54 -30.02 5.41
C ARG A 59 45.47 -29.66 4.38
N HIS A 60 44.94 -28.44 4.40
CA HIS A 60 43.79 -28.06 3.58
C HIS A 60 44.16 -27.00 2.53
N PRO A 61 44.48 -27.40 1.28
CA PRO A 61 44.83 -26.47 0.19
C PRO A 61 43.81 -25.37 -0.08
N ALA A 62 42.52 -25.61 0.20
CA ALA A 62 41.44 -24.64 -0.01
C ALA A 62 41.65 -23.34 0.80
N LEU A 63 42.24 -23.42 2.00
CA LEU A 63 42.44 -22.27 2.89
C LEU A 63 43.54 -21.31 2.40
N ARG A 64 44.47 -21.81 1.58
CA ARG A 64 45.60 -21.08 0.98
C ARG A 64 45.47 -20.91 -0.54
N THR A 65 44.24 -21.01 -1.02
CA THR A 65 43.92 -20.85 -2.44
C THR A 65 43.57 -19.39 -2.75
N ARG A 66 44.11 -18.87 -3.85
CA ARG A 66 43.70 -17.61 -4.50
C ARG A 66 43.25 -17.86 -5.94
N PHE A 67 42.52 -16.92 -6.52
CA PHE A 67 41.88 -16.99 -7.83
C PHE A 67 42.38 -15.84 -8.71
N ALA A 68 43.41 -16.12 -9.52
CA ALA A 68 43.94 -15.18 -10.49
C ALA A 68 43.10 -15.20 -11.78
N GLU A 69 42.92 -14.07 -12.45
CA GLU A 69 42.24 -14.04 -13.75
C GLU A 69 43.19 -14.52 -14.86
N SER A 70 42.71 -15.42 -15.71
CA SER A 70 43.37 -15.81 -16.95
C SER A 70 42.33 -15.98 -18.06
N ALA A 71 42.49 -15.24 -19.17
CA ALA A 71 41.56 -15.24 -20.31
C ALA A 71 40.08 -15.00 -19.94
N GLY A 72 39.80 -14.13 -18.97
CA GLY A 72 38.44 -13.82 -18.50
C GLY A 72 37.81 -14.88 -17.60
N MET A 73 38.59 -15.86 -17.14
CA MET A 73 38.13 -16.94 -16.25
C MET A 73 39.01 -17.02 -14.99
N PRO A 74 38.45 -17.40 -13.82
CA PRO A 74 39.24 -17.60 -12.62
C PRO A 74 40.16 -18.81 -12.77
N THR A 75 41.43 -18.66 -12.41
CA THR A 75 42.43 -19.72 -12.30
C THR A 75 42.87 -19.88 -10.85
N ARG A 76 42.70 -21.09 -10.31
CA ARG A 76 43.10 -21.43 -8.95
C ARG A 76 44.61 -21.50 -8.83
N VAL A 77 45.16 -20.82 -7.83
CA VAL A 77 46.56 -20.92 -7.43
C VAL A 77 46.61 -21.25 -5.94
N VAL A 78 47.36 -22.29 -5.58
CA VAL A 78 47.53 -22.73 -4.20
C VAL A 78 48.90 -22.24 -3.72
N ASP A 79 48.92 -21.31 -2.77
CA ASP A 79 50.15 -20.73 -2.24
C ASP A 79 50.80 -21.64 -1.19
N GLU A 80 52.05 -21.38 -0.78
CA GLU A 80 52.75 -22.15 0.26
C GLU A 80 52.03 -22.06 1.63
N PRO A 81 52.04 -23.12 2.45
CA PRO A 81 51.40 -23.11 3.77
C PRO A 81 51.96 -22.02 4.70
N ALA A 82 51.05 -21.25 5.31
CA ALA A 82 51.38 -20.26 6.34
C ALA A 82 50.27 -20.22 7.40
N SER A 83 50.63 -19.88 8.64
CA SER A 83 49.67 -19.73 9.73
C SER A 83 48.87 -18.43 9.56
N PRO A 84 47.52 -18.48 9.46
CA PRO A 84 46.66 -17.30 9.34
C PRO A 84 46.43 -16.56 10.66
N LEU A 85 46.99 -17.05 11.78
CA LEU A 85 46.69 -16.54 13.11
C LEU A 85 47.38 -15.20 13.39
N SER A 86 46.59 -14.16 13.63
CA SER A 86 47.02 -12.89 14.22
C SER A 86 46.69 -12.87 15.71
N PHE A 87 47.58 -12.34 16.55
CA PHE A 87 47.35 -12.21 17.99
C PHE A 87 47.40 -10.73 18.39
N VAL A 88 46.37 -10.27 19.09
CA VAL A 88 46.30 -8.93 19.68
C VAL A 88 46.61 -9.08 21.18
N PRO A 89 47.85 -8.77 21.62
CA PRO A 89 48.32 -9.06 22.97
C PRO A 89 47.81 -8.08 24.02
N ASP A 90 47.48 -6.85 23.61
CA ASP A 90 46.97 -5.80 24.49
C ASP A 90 45.53 -6.13 24.91
N GLU A 91 45.24 -6.00 26.21
CA GLU A 91 43.91 -6.27 26.73
C GLU A 91 42.90 -5.29 26.13
N ALA A 92 41.90 -5.82 25.39
CA ALA A 92 40.79 -5.04 24.85
C ALA A 92 39.93 -4.38 25.95
N GLY A 93 40.13 -4.76 27.21
CA GLY A 93 39.48 -4.21 28.41
C GLY A 93 38.06 -4.74 28.66
N SER A 94 37.40 -5.33 27.66
CA SER A 94 36.12 -6.02 27.81
C SER A 94 35.86 -6.99 26.65
N GLU A 95 35.00 -7.98 26.89
CA GLU A 95 34.55 -8.90 25.83
C GLU A 95 33.87 -8.15 24.67
N ALA A 96 33.08 -7.11 24.97
CA ALA A 96 32.40 -6.30 23.95
C ALA A 96 33.39 -5.58 23.02
N ALA A 97 34.48 -5.05 23.57
CA ALA A 97 35.53 -4.42 22.77
C ALA A 97 36.28 -5.44 21.90
N ALA A 98 36.53 -6.65 22.43
CA ALA A 98 37.12 -7.73 21.65
C ALA A 98 36.19 -8.21 20.52
N LEU A 99 34.89 -8.33 20.78
CA LEU A 99 33.91 -8.69 19.76
C LEU A 99 33.84 -7.62 18.66
N HIS A 100 33.87 -6.33 19.03
CA HIS A 100 33.90 -5.24 18.06
C HIS A 100 35.14 -5.29 17.14
N LEU A 101 36.31 -5.68 17.67
CA LEU A 101 37.51 -5.89 16.86
C LEU A 101 37.32 -7.04 15.85
N LEU A 102 36.70 -8.14 16.28
CA LEU A 102 36.40 -9.27 15.38
C LEU A 102 35.37 -8.91 14.30
N GLU A 103 34.31 -8.17 14.66
CA GLU A 103 33.32 -7.66 13.70
C GLU A 103 33.96 -6.73 12.68
N THR A 104 34.87 -5.86 13.13
CA THR A 104 35.63 -4.96 12.24
C THR A 104 36.52 -5.76 11.29
N ALA A 105 37.20 -6.80 11.79
CA ALA A 105 38.03 -7.68 10.97
C ALA A 105 37.20 -8.46 9.93
N ALA A 106 35.98 -8.89 10.28
CA ALA A 106 35.06 -9.59 9.37
C ALA A 106 34.58 -8.71 8.20
N ARG A 107 34.51 -7.39 8.41
CA ARG A 107 34.14 -6.39 7.38
C ARG A 107 35.26 -6.10 6.39
N VAL A 108 36.50 -6.50 6.67
CA VAL A 108 37.61 -6.28 5.73
C VAL A 108 37.46 -7.25 4.55
N PRO A 109 37.25 -6.75 3.31
CA PRO A 109 37.07 -7.60 2.13
C PRO A 109 38.22 -8.58 1.93
N ILE A 110 37.91 -9.76 1.38
CA ILE A 110 38.92 -10.73 0.94
C ILE A 110 39.10 -10.56 -0.56
N ASP A 111 40.27 -10.04 -0.96
CA ASP A 111 40.68 -10.03 -2.36
C ASP A 111 41.02 -11.46 -2.79
N LEU A 112 40.16 -12.04 -3.63
CA LEU A 112 40.34 -13.39 -4.14
C LEU A 112 41.59 -13.54 -5.01
N ALA A 113 42.06 -12.48 -5.67
CA ALA A 113 43.25 -12.55 -6.52
C ALA A 113 44.56 -12.54 -5.72
N ALA A 114 44.58 -11.82 -4.59
CA ALA A 114 45.75 -11.69 -3.72
C ALA A 114 45.82 -12.77 -2.63
N GLY A 115 44.67 -13.21 -2.09
CA GLY A 115 44.61 -14.09 -0.92
C GLY A 115 45.22 -13.45 0.36
N PRO A 116 45.33 -14.22 1.46
CA PRO A 116 44.71 -15.52 1.68
C PRO A 116 43.19 -15.40 1.87
N VAL A 117 42.45 -16.46 1.50
CA VAL A 117 40.99 -16.54 1.64
C VAL A 117 40.52 -16.91 3.06
N PHE A 118 41.46 -17.06 4.00
CA PHE A 118 41.26 -17.52 5.37
C PHE A 118 42.11 -16.70 6.34
N ARG A 119 41.50 -16.21 7.43
CA ARG A 119 42.13 -15.38 8.48
C ARG A 119 41.65 -15.84 9.85
N ALA A 120 42.51 -15.80 10.85
CA ALA A 120 42.15 -16.03 12.24
C ALA A 120 42.74 -14.95 13.14
N THR A 121 41.99 -14.51 14.13
CA THR A 121 42.41 -13.46 15.08
C THR A 121 42.10 -13.90 16.49
N LEU A 122 43.13 -13.96 17.34
CA LEU A 122 43.00 -14.16 18.78
C LEU A 122 43.10 -12.80 19.47
N VAL A 123 42.07 -12.43 20.23
CA VAL A 123 42.00 -11.17 20.99
C VAL A 123 41.91 -11.49 22.47
N ARG A 124 42.83 -10.96 23.28
CA ARG A 124 42.76 -11.05 24.74
C ARG A 124 41.92 -9.90 25.29
N TYR A 125 40.96 -10.19 26.18
CA TYR A 125 40.16 -9.14 26.85
C TYR A 125 40.22 -9.18 28.38
N GLY A 126 40.85 -10.19 28.96
CA GLY A 126 41.14 -10.26 30.38
C GLY A 126 42.20 -11.32 30.71
N PRO A 127 42.50 -11.55 32.00
CA PRO A 127 43.36 -12.64 32.44
C PRO A 127 42.74 -14.00 32.12
N GLY A 128 43.39 -14.79 31.26
CA GLY A 128 42.89 -16.10 30.83
C GLY A 128 41.64 -16.06 29.94
N GLU A 129 41.30 -14.90 29.38
CA GLU A 129 40.03 -14.70 28.65
C GLU A 129 40.29 -14.16 27.24
N TYR A 130 39.87 -14.92 26.23
CA TYR A 130 40.14 -14.63 24.82
C TYR A 130 38.91 -14.83 23.93
N LEU A 131 38.87 -14.11 22.81
CA LEU A 131 38.02 -14.45 21.67
C LEU A 131 38.90 -14.90 20.50
N LEU A 132 38.63 -16.09 19.96
CA LEU A 132 39.23 -16.59 18.72
C LEU A 132 38.22 -16.43 17.58
N GLY A 133 38.40 -15.40 16.76
CA GLY A 133 37.59 -15.16 15.57
C GLY A 133 38.21 -15.75 14.31
N VAL A 134 37.37 -16.28 13.44
CA VAL A 134 37.74 -16.82 12.13
C VAL A 134 36.93 -16.11 11.04
N VAL A 135 37.62 -15.71 9.98
CA VAL A 135 37.01 -15.12 8.78
C VAL A 135 37.49 -15.87 7.55
N VAL A 136 36.56 -16.38 6.74
CA VAL A 136 36.87 -17.17 5.55
C VAL A 136 35.93 -16.81 4.41
N HIS A 137 36.44 -16.71 3.18
CA HIS A 137 35.57 -16.45 2.04
C HIS A 137 34.78 -17.72 1.67
N GLN A 138 33.47 -17.57 1.44
CA GLN A 138 32.56 -18.69 1.15
C GLN A 138 33.00 -19.52 -0.07
N ILE A 139 33.77 -18.96 -1.00
CA ILE A 139 34.32 -19.70 -2.16
C ILE A 139 35.18 -20.91 -1.76
N ALA A 140 35.76 -20.93 -0.55
CA ALA A 140 36.61 -22.01 -0.08
C ALA A 140 36.00 -22.79 1.10
N PHE A 141 34.83 -22.39 1.58
CA PHE A 141 34.32 -22.81 2.88
C PHE A 141 32.79 -22.89 2.92
N ASP A 142 32.27 -23.95 3.52
CA ASP A 142 30.85 -24.17 3.76
C ASP A 142 30.57 -24.56 5.23
N GLN A 143 29.32 -24.82 5.58
CA GLN A 143 28.93 -25.18 6.95
C GLN A 143 29.60 -26.47 7.44
N ARG A 144 29.83 -27.45 6.55
CA ARG A 144 30.51 -28.70 6.90
C ARG A 144 31.95 -28.44 7.34
N SER A 145 32.59 -27.48 6.67
CA SER A 145 33.96 -27.08 6.90
C SER A 145 34.19 -26.53 8.31
N VAL A 146 33.17 -25.97 8.98
CA VAL A 146 33.26 -25.54 10.40
C VAL A 146 33.67 -26.70 11.30
N ARG A 147 32.98 -27.84 11.18
CA ARG A 147 33.25 -29.03 12.01
C ARG A 147 34.64 -29.60 11.74
N LEU A 148 35.03 -29.67 10.47
CA LEU A 148 36.35 -30.18 10.07
C LEU A 148 37.45 -29.26 10.60
N LEU A 149 37.27 -27.95 10.49
CA LEU A 149 38.20 -26.96 11.03
C LEU A 149 38.33 -27.08 12.55
N ALA A 150 37.21 -27.16 13.29
CA ALA A 150 37.24 -27.28 14.74
C ALA A 150 37.93 -28.58 15.22
N ARG A 151 37.59 -29.72 14.59
CA ARG A 151 38.20 -31.03 14.87
C ARG A 151 39.70 -31.01 14.60
N ASP A 152 40.09 -30.60 13.39
CA ASP A 152 41.50 -30.63 12.97
C ASP A 152 42.32 -29.63 13.79
N LEU A 153 41.79 -28.44 14.12
CA LEU A 153 42.43 -27.47 15.00
C LEU A 153 42.68 -28.05 16.40
N SER A 154 41.67 -28.72 16.96
CA SER A 154 41.75 -29.38 18.27
C SER A 154 42.86 -30.43 18.30
N GLU A 155 42.93 -31.26 17.25
CA GLU A 155 43.91 -32.34 17.15
C GLU A 155 45.33 -31.82 16.95
N PHE A 156 45.52 -30.81 16.10
CA PHE A 156 46.83 -30.19 15.93
C PHE A 156 47.28 -29.47 17.21
N TYR A 157 46.39 -28.72 17.88
CA TYR A 157 46.74 -28.04 19.12
C TYR A 157 47.10 -29.04 20.24
N ALA A 158 46.38 -30.16 20.34
CA ALA A 158 46.68 -31.22 21.31
C ALA A 158 47.98 -31.99 20.98
N ALA A 159 48.40 -32.04 19.72
CA ALA A 159 49.69 -32.59 19.31
C ALA A 159 50.84 -31.64 19.68
N GLU A 160 50.68 -30.34 19.47
CA GLU A 160 51.69 -29.32 19.81
C GLU A 160 51.86 -29.11 21.32
N THR A 161 50.77 -29.25 22.10
CA THR A 161 50.82 -29.13 23.57
C THR A 161 51.13 -30.46 24.27
N GLY A 162 51.16 -31.57 23.53
CA GLY A 162 51.49 -32.91 24.02
C GLY A 162 52.79 -33.45 23.42
N ASP A 163 53.14 -34.68 23.78
CA ASP A 163 54.28 -35.41 23.17
C ASP A 163 53.74 -36.49 22.22
N ARG A 164 52.93 -36.07 21.23
CA ARG A 164 52.31 -36.96 20.24
C ARG A 164 52.14 -36.27 18.90
N ALA A 165 52.17 -37.04 17.82
CA ALA A 165 51.79 -36.54 16.50
C ALA A 165 50.26 -36.42 16.35
N ALA A 166 49.81 -35.51 15.50
CA ALA A 166 48.40 -35.42 15.10
C ALA A 166 47.99 -36.65 14.28
N SER A 167 46.83 -37.22 14.57
CA SER A 167 46.27 -38.40 13.91
C SER A 167 44.93 -38.06 13.27
N LEU A 168 44.98 -37.68 11.99
CA LEU A 168 43.79 -37.30 11.21
C LEU A 168 43.66 -38.16 9.95
N PRO A 169 42.42 -38.42 9.45
CA PRO A 169 42.20 -39.12 8.19
C PRO A 169 42.92 -38.44 7.00
N PRO A 170 43.27 -39.14 5.92
CA PRO A 170 43.83 -38.48 4.73
C PRO A 170 42.79 -37.56 4.07
N VAL A 171 43.29 -36.51 3.41
CA VAL A 171 42.53 -35.54 2.61
C VAL A 171 42.96 -35.65 1.16
N ASP A 172 42.04 -35.43 0.22
CA ASP A 172 42.37 -35.37 -1.21
C ASP A 172 42.74 -33.93 -1.59
N ALA A 173 44.04 -33.66 -1.70
CA ALA A 173 44.58 -32.35 -2.04
C ALA A 173 44.26 -31.91 -3.48
N HIS A 174 43.89 -32.84 -4.37
CA HIS A 174 43.58 -32.60 -5.78
C HIS A 174 42.08 -32.56 -6.08
N ALA A 175 41.23 -32.80 -5.08
CA ALA A 175 39.79 -32.68 -5.24
C ALA A 175 39.42 -31.24 -5.66
N VAL A 176 38.99 -31.09 -6.91
CA VAL A 176 38.36 -29.87 -7.41
C VAL A 176 36.85 -30.09 -7.32
N PRO A 177 36.09 -29.15 -6.72
CA PRO A 177 34.64 -29.19 -6.78
C PRO A 177 34.19 -29.12 -8.25
N GLY A 178 33.84 -30.27 -8.83
CA GLY A 178 33.24 -30.39 -10.15
C GLY A 178 31.72 -30.37 -10.08
N ASP A 179 31.04 -30.01 -11.18
CA ASP A 179 29.59 -30.17 -11.28
C ASP A 179 29.24 -31.69 -11.25
N GLU A 180 28.18 -32.09 -10.54
CA GLU A 180 27.74 -33.50 -10.46
C GLU A 180 27.37 -34.01 -11.87
N ALA A 181 27.78 -35.23 -12.23
CA ALA A 181 27.39 -35.86 -13.50
C ALA A 181 25.93 -36.32 -13.44
N GLY A 182 25.00 -35.49 -13.92
CA GLY A 182 23.55 -35.77 -14.01
C GLY A 182 22.96 -35.52 -15.40
N ASP A 183 21.70 -35.91 -15.63
CA ASP A 183 20.97 -35.56 -16.85
C ASP A 183 20.46 -34.12 -16.73
N SER A 184 21.34 -33.17 -17.08
CA SER A 184 21.06 -31.74 -17.00
C SER A 184 19.77 -31.34 -17.73
N GLY A 185 19.32 -32.09 -18.75
CA GLY A 185 18.07 -31.80 -19.45
C GLY A 185 16.81 -32.13 -18.67
N VAL A 186 16.82 -33.18 -17.84
CA VAL A 186 15.68 -33.52 -16.95
C VAL A 186 15.58 -32.52 -15.82
N ALA A 187 16.71 -32.19 -15.17
CA ALA A 187 16.77 -31.18 -14.12
C ALA A 187 16.32 -29.80 -14.64
N LEU A 188 16.80 -29.38 -15.83
CA LEU A 188 16.39 -28.13 -16.46
C LEU A 188 14.86 -28.04 -16.63
N ARG A 189 14.25 -29.07 -17.23
CA ARG A 189 12.79 -29.12 -17.44
C ARG A 189 12.00 -29.15 -16.14
N TYR A 190 12.55 -29.72 -15.07
CA TYR A 190 11.93 -29.67 -13.76
C TYR A 190 11.87 -28.23 -13.25
N TRP A 191 13.00 -27.51 -13.27
CA TRP A 191 13.07 -26.12 -12.80
C TRP A 191 12.25 -25.16 -13.68
N GLU A 192 12.25 -25.35 -15.00
CA GLU A 192 11.34 -24.64 -15.94
C GLU A 192 9.89 -24.72 -15.49
N ARG A 193 9.38 -25.94 -15.27
CA ARG A 193 7.99 -26.15 -14.87
C ARG A 193 7.71 -25.68 -13.45
N ARG A 194 8.65 -25.90 -12.52
CA ARG A 194 8.44 -25.61 -11.09
C ARG A 194 8.41 -24.10 -10.82
N LEU A 195 9.25 -23.35 -11.52
CA LEU A 195 9.40 -21.91 -11.36
C LEU A 195 8.58 -21.11 -12.38
N ASP A 196 7.81 -21.77 -13.25
CA ASP A 196 6.90 -21.08 -14.16
C ASP A 196 5.90 -20.21 -13.38
N GLY A 197 5.82 -18.93 -13.72
CA GLY A 197 4.97 -17.95 -13.05
C GLY A 197 5.23 -17.80 -11.54
N PHE A 198 6.48 -17.97 -11.08
CA PHE A 198 6.83 -17.78 -9.66
C PHE A 198 6.50 -16.35 -9.17
N PRO A 199 6.17 -16.19 -7.88
CA PRO A 199 5.83 -14.88 -7.31
C PRO A 199 7.08 -14.00 -7.19
N VAL A 200 6.95 -12.72 -7.50
CA VAL A 200 8.04 -11.75 -7.39
C VAL A 200 7.88 -10.97 -6.10
N GLY A 201 8.84 -11.13 -5.18
CA GLY A 201 8.91 -10.39 -3.92
C GLY A 201 7.92 -10.85 -2.85
N LEU A 202 8.28 -10.61 -1.59
CA LEU A 202 7.39 -10.82 -0.44
C LEU A 202 6.94 -9.48 0.16
N GLU A 203 5.63 -9.34 0.37
CA GLU A 203 5.01 -8.16 0.99
C GLU A 203 5.22 -8.15 2.51
N LEU A 204 6.48 -8.01 2.95
CA LEU A 204 6.85 -7.94 4.35
C LEU A 204 6.85 -6.48 4.89
N PRO A 205 6.76 -6.28 6.21
CA PRO A 205 6.82 -4.95 6.84
C PRO A 205 8.21 -4.28 6.72
N ARG A 206 8.53 -3.77 5.52
CA ARG A 206 9.79 -3.07 5.23
C ARG A 206 9.72 -1.58 5.57
N LEU A 207 10.83 -1.01 6.02
CA LEU A 207 11.03 0.42 6.29
C LEU A 207 10.93 1.28 5.03
N THR A 208 11.36 0.74 3.89
CA THR A 208 11.30 1.40 2.58
C THR A 208 10.74 0.44 1.53
N LYS A 209 9.86 0.92 0.64
CA LYS A 209 9.38 0.12 -0.50
C LYS A 209 10.41 0.16 -1.63
N GLY A 210 11.29 -0.84 -1.64
CA GLY A 210 11.98 -1.32 -2.83
C GLY A 210 13.22 -0.54 -3.28
N GLY A 211 14.28 -1.30 -3.58
CA GLY A 211 15.37 -0.86 -4.43
C GLY A 211 16.56 -0.23 -3.72
N GLY A 212 17.09 -0.88 -2.68
CA GLY A 212 18.54 -0.73 -2.46
C GLY A 212 19.24 -1.17 -3.75
N ASP A 213 20.28 -0.44 -4.20
CA ASP A 213 21.04 -0.66 -5.46
C ASP A 213 21.77 -2.03 -5.53
N GLY A 214 21.28 -3.06 -4.84
CA GLY A 214 21.98 -4.31 -4.55
C GLY A 214 23.27 -4.08 -3.74
N ARG A 215 23.53 -2.85 -3.25
CA ARG A 215 24.67 -2.57 -2.38
C ARG A 215 24.46 -3.29 -1.07
N ALA A 216 25.49 -4.02 -0.65
CA ALA A 216 25.52 -4.65 0.64
C ALA A 216 25.18 -3.63 1.73
N THR A 217 24.07 -3.86 2.43
CA THR A 217 23.64 -3.03 3.55
C THR A 217 24.17 -3.65 4.83
N SER A 218 24.37 -2.81 5.86
CA SER A 218 24.62 -3.28 7.21
C SER A 218 23.60 -4.36 7.61
N SER A 219 24.08 -5.45 8.18
CA SER A 219 23.28 -6.50 8.79
C SER A 219 23.26 -6.36 10.31
N ALA A 220 22.19 -6.87 10.91
CA ALA A 220 22.12 -7.16 12.32
C ALA A 220 21.50 -8.55 12.53
N THR A 221 21.74 -9.13 13.70
CA THR A 221 21.22 -10.44 14.08
C THR A 221 20.43 -10.33 15.37
N LEU A 222 19.24 -10.93 15.43
CA LEU A 222 18.46 -11.10 16.66
C LEU A 222 18.20 -12.59 16.91
N SER A 223 18.51 -13.04 18.12
CA SER A 223 18.41 -14.46 18.49
C SER A 223 17.31 -14.73 19.53
N PHE A 224 16.66 -15.89 19.39
CA PHE A 224 15.58 -16.38 20.24
C PHE A 224 15.85 -17.84 20.61
N ASP A 225 15.75 -18.16 21.88
CA ASP A 225 15.86 -19.54 22.34
C ASP A 225 14.48 -20.21 22.36
N LEU A 226 14.43 -21.42 21.81
CA LEU A 226 13.27 -22.30 21.73
C LEU A 226 13.54 -23.59 22.51
N ALA A 227 12.55 -24.04 23.27
CA ALA A 227 12.61 -25.33 23.93
C ALA A 227 12.42 -26.48 22.91
N ASP A 228 13.19 -27.56 23.05
CA ASP A 228 13.11 -28.73 22.14
C ASP A 228 11.73 -29.35 22.10
N ALA A 229 11.06 -29.39 23.27
CA ALA A 229 9.84 -30.14 23.46
C ALA A 229 8.76 -29.78 22.43
N ALA A 230 8.67 -28.52 22.00
CA ALA A 230 7.71 -28.11 20.98
C ALA A 230 8.10 -28.62 19.58
N VAL A 231 9.38 -28.51 19.19
CA VAL A 231 9.88 -28.99 17.91
C VAL A 231 9.74 -30.51 17.82
N ASP A 232 10.18 -31.23 18.86
CA ASP A 232 10.16 -32.69 18.92
C ASP A 232 8.72 -33.24 18.95
N THR A 233 7.81 -32.57 19.67
CA THR A 233 6.38 -32.93 19.66
C THR A 233 5.81 -32.85 18.25
N VAL A 234 6.06 -31.74 17.55
CA VAL A 234 5.53 -31.54 16.19
C VAL A 234 6.22 -32.46 15.18
N ALA A 235 7.51 -32.71 15.32
CA ALA A 235 8.24 -33.69 14.52
C ALA A 235 7.65 -35.10 14.69
N GLY A 236 7.36 -35.50 15.93
CA GLY A 236 6.70 -36.76 16.25
C GLY A 236 5.28 -36.87 15.67
N GLN A 237 4.49 -35.79 15.74
CA GLN A 237 3.14 -35.75 15.18
C GLN A 237 3.11 -35.81 13.65
N THR A 238 4.09 -35.20 12.97
CA THR A 238 4.14 -35.09 11.51
C THR A 238 4.98 -36.19 10.84
N GLY A 239 5.80 -36.91 11.61
CA GLY A 239 6.76 -37.89 11.10
C GLY A 239 7.86 -37.26 10.24
N CYS A 240 8.12 -35.96 10.40
CA CYS A 240 9.10 -35.22 9.62
C CYS A 240 10.28 -34.76 10.50
N PRO A 241 11.49 -34.60 9.94
CA PRO A 241 12.64 -34.06 10.68
C PRO A 241 12.38 -32.65 11.22
N ALA A 242 13.07 -32.29 12.31
CA ALA A 242 12.99 -30.97 12.93
C ALA A 242 13.26 -29.83 11.93
N SER A 243 14.21 -30.02 11.00
CA SER A 243 14.51 -29.04 9.95
C SER A 243 13.31 -28.76 9.03
N THR A 244 12.55 -29.79 8.65
CA THR A 244 11.32 -29.65 7.85
C THR A 244 10.23 -28.95 8.65
N VAL A 245 10.09 -29.25 9.95
CA VAL A 245 9.13 -28.59 10.85
C VAL A 245 9.44 -27.10 10.94
N LEU A 246 10.69 -26.73 11.21
CA LEU A 246 11.13 -25.34 11.31
C LEU A 246 10.95 -24.57 9.98
N LEU A 247 11.27 -25.20 8.84
CA LEU A 247 11.02 -24.63 7.52
C LEU A 247 9.53 -24.42 7.24
N ALA A 248 8.69 -25.38 7.60
CA ALA A 248 7.24 -25.27 7.46
C ALA A 248 6.66 -24.16 8.35
N THR A 249 7.15 -24.01 9.59
CA THR A 249 6.78 -22.90 10.47
C THR A 249 7.24 -21.56 9.89
N TRP A 250 8.43 -21.50 9.28
CA TRP A 250 8.93 -20.30 8.62
C TRP A 250 8.05 -19.89 7.44
N ALA A 251 7.72 -20.85 6.55
CA ALA A 251 6.83 -20.62 5.42
C ALA A 251 5.43 -20.16 5.88
N LEU A 252 4.89 -20.77 6.95
CA LEU A 252 3.61 -20.36 7.53
C LEU A 252 3.67 -18.92 8.07
N LEU A 253 4.73 -18.56 8.79
CA LEU A 253 4.90 -17.21 9.33
C LEU A 253 4.98 -16.17 8.20
N LEU A 254 5.78 -16.46 7.16
CA LEU A 254 5.89 -15.61 5.97
C LEU A 254 4.54 -15.47 5.26
N HIS A 255 3.78 -16.55 5.11
CA HIS A 255 2.41 -16.51 4.57
C HIS A 255 1.50 -15.58 5.37
N ARG A 256 1.58 -15.62 6.71
CA ARG A 256 0.75 -14.77 7.59
C ARG A 256 1.13 -13.29 7.51
N TYR A 257 2.42 -12.98 7.37
CA TYR A 257 2.90 -11.60 7.26
C TYR A 257 2.71 -10.99 5.88
N SER A 258 2.91 -11.79 4.83
CA SER A 258 2.82 -11.33 3.44
C SER A 258 1.43 -11.44 2.82
N ARG A 259 0.56 -12.26 3.41
CA ARG A 259 -0.72 -12.69 2.83
C ARG A 259 -0.58 -13.40 1.47
N GLN A 260 0.61 -13.88 1.14
CA GLN A 260 0.87 -14.65 -0.07
C GLN A 260 0.83 -16.14 0.27
N SER A 261 0.20 -16.95 -0.58
CA SER A 261 0.15 -18.41 -0.42
C SER A 261 1.23 -19.14 -1.23
N ASP A 262 1.90 -18.45 -2.15
CA ASP A 262 3.01 -18.95 -2.94
C ASP A 262 4.28 -18.25 -2.45
N ILE A 263 5.18 -18.98 -1.78
CA ILE A 263 6.32 -18.43 -1.06
C ILE A 263 7.61 -19.02 -1.61
N MET A 264 8.56 -18.14 -1.95
CA MET A 264 9.90 -18.52 -2.40
C MET A 264 10.90 -18.40 -1.24
N ILE A 265 11.55 -19.52 -0.88
CA ILE A 265 12.57 -19.56 0.18
C ILE A 265 13.87 -20.15 -0.38
N GLY A 266 14.98 -19.45 -0.18
CA GLY A 266 16.31 -19.96 -0.46
C GLY A 266 16.81 -20.87 0.66
N THR A 267 17.45 -21.97 0.30
CA THR A 267 18.20 -22.80 1.24
C THR A 267 19.44 -23.40 0.56
N SER A 268 20.32 -24.01 1.33
CA SER A 268 21.46 -24.76 0.81
C SER A 268 21.40 -26.23 1.23
N VAL A 269 21.89 -27.09 0.34
CA VAL A 269 22.14 -28.50 0.65
C VAL A 269 23.58 -28.84 0.32
N LEU A 270 24.19 -29.69 1.14
CA LEU A 270 25.55 -30.17 0.90
C LEU A 270 25.50 -31.31 -0.14
N ALA A 271 26.41 -31.30 -1.11
CA ALA A 271 26.61 -32.43 -2.00
C ALA A 271 27.34 -33.59 -1.27
N ASP A 272 26.96 -34.84 -1.60
CA ASP A 272 27.64 -36.03 -1.09
C ASP A 272 28.76 -36.44 -2.03
N HIS A 273 29.96 -35.93 -1.78
CA HIS A 273 31.13 -36.17 -2.64
C HIS A 273 32.06 -37.30 -2.17
N GLY A 274 31.51 -38.41 -1.66
CA GLY A 274 32.29 -39.65 -1.42
C GLY A 274 33.62 -39.41 -0.68
N ASP A 275 34.75 -39.55 -1.39
CA ASP A 275 36.12 -39.42 -0.85
C ASP A 275 36.52 -38.00 -0.40
N SER A 276 35.79 -36.95 -0.82
CA SER A 276 36.02 -35.55 -0.41
C SER A 276 35.35 -35.15 0.91
N ARG A 277 34.92 -36.12 1.73
CA ARG A 277 34.23 -35.88 3.02
C ARG A 277 35.12 -35.22 4.08
N GLU A 278 36.43 -35.42 3.98
CA GLU A 278 37.42 -34.90 4.94
C GLU A 278 38.02 -33.55 4.51
N ASN A 279 37.66 -33.04 3.32
CA ASN A 279 38.19 -31.80 2.77
C ASN A 279 37.38 -30.58 3.23
N ILE A 280 38.09 -29.53 3.66
CA ILE A 280 37.53 -28.17 3.70
C ILE A 280 37.39 -27.67 2.26
N ALA A 281 36.16 -27.33 1.87
CA ALA A 281 35.81 -26.84 0.55
C ALA A 281 34.42 -26.18 0.59
N CYS A 282 34.00 -25.53 -0.50
CA CYS A 282 32.61 -25.10 -0.66
C CYS A 282 31.87 -26.06 -1.58
N LEU A 283 31.04 -26.94 -1.00
CA LEU A 283 30.36 -28.02 -1.74
C LEU A 283 28.83 -27.93 -1.64
N GLN A 284 28.31 -26.72 -1.44
CA GLN A 284 26.87 -26.49 -1.28
C GLN A 284 26.19 -26.17 -2.61
N HIS A 285 24.94 -26.63 -2.74
CA HIS A 285 24.02 -26.24 -3.79
C HIS A 285 22.94 -25.33 -3.21
N ILE A 286 22.66 -24.21 -3.88
CA ILE A 286 21.53 -23.35 -3.55
C ILE A 286 20.27 -23.93 -4.17
N LEU A 287 19.21 -24.07 -3.37
CA LEU A 287 17.88 -24.48 -3.81
C LEU A 287 16.88 -23.34 -3.62
N ALA A 288 16.10 -23.06 -4.67
CA ALA A 288 14.93 -22.18 -4.59
C ALA A 288 13.67 -23.02 -4.30
N LEU A 289 13.19 -22.98 -3.07
CA LEU A 289 12.00 -23.71 -2.64
C LEU A 289 10.75 -22.87 -2.87
N ARG A 290 9.95 -23.24 -3.87
CA ARG A 290 8.59 -22.73 -4.06
C ARG A 290 7.62 -23.52 -3.19
N LEU A 291 7.06 -22.90 -2.17
CA LEU A 291 6.16 -23.54 -1.20
C LEU A 291 4.73 -23.03 -1.37
N ASP A 292 3.79 -23.97 -1.42
CA ASP A 292 2.37 -23.69 -1.68
C ASP A 292 1.49 -23.92 -0.44
N LEU A 293 0.93 -22.83 0.07
CA LEU A 293 -0.01 -22.75 1.19
C LEU A 293 -1.46 -22.50 0.74
N THR A 294 -1.77 -22.65 -0.54
CA THR A 294 -3.16 -22.55 -1.03
C THR A 294 -4.03 -23.66 -0.41
N GLY A 295 -5.30 -23.32 -0.21
CA GLY A 295 -6.29 -24.24 0.35
C GLY A 295 -6.34 -24.31 1.88
N ASP A 296 -5.63 -23.42 2.59
CA ASP A 296 -5.63 -23.35 4.05
C ASP A 296 -5.19 -24.68 4.73
N PRO A 297 -3.99 -25.20 4.39
CA PRO A 297 -3.60 -26.54 4.80
C PRO A 297 -3.39 -26.66 6.31
N GLY A 298 -3.68 -27.85 6.82
CA GLY A 298 -3.25 -28.24 8.16
C GLY A 298 -1.73 -28.31 8.27
N PHE A 299 -1.17 -28.18 9.48
CA PHE A 299 0.29 -28.13 9.61
C PHE A 299 0.98 -29.43 9.17
N GLY A 300 0.35 -30.59 9.41
CA GLY A 300 0.85 -31.87 8.91
C GLY A 300 0.87 -31.97 7.38
N GLU A 301 -0.16 -31.43 6.72
CA GLU A 301 -0.21 -31.34 5.26
C GLU A 301 0.85 -30.38 4.72
N LEU A 302 1.01 -29.21 5.34
CA LEU A 302 2.05 -28.24 4.97
C LEU A 302 3.44 -28.87 5.09
N THR A 303 3.72 -29.56 6.20
CA THR A 303 5.02 -30.21 6.43
C THR A 303 5.27 -31.32 5.40
N ALA A 304 4.24 -32.07 5.00
CA ALA A 304 4.34 -33.06 3.92
C ALA A 304 4.67 -32.40 2.56
N ARG A 305 3.98 -31.29 2.22
CA ARG A 305 4.26 -30.51 0.99
C ARG A 305 5.69 -29.96 0.98
N VAL A 306 6.17 -29.44 2.12
CA VAL A 306 7.54 -28.93 2.28
C VAL A 306 8.55 -30.07 2.10
N ARG A 307 8.34 -31.22 2.76
CA ARG A 307 9.20 -32.40 2.61
C ARG A 307 9.29 -32.85 1.17
N ASP A 308 8.17 -32.97 0.48
CA ASP A 308 8.13 -33.44 -0.91
C ASP A 308 8.80 -32.43 -1.84
N THR A 309 8.57 -31.12 -1.64
CA THR A 309 9.26 -30.06 -2.39
C THR A 309 10.77 -30.10 -2.19
N LEU A 310 11.23 -30.24 -0.94
CA LEU A 310 12.66 -30.33 -0.63
C LEU A 310 13.29 -31.57 -1.26
N ARG A 311 12.65 -32.73 -1.14
CA ARG A 311 13.12 -33.99 -1.76
C ARG A 311 13.25 -33.85 -3.27
N ASP A 312 12.24 -33.29 -3.93
CA ASP A 312 12.21 -33.15 -5.38
C ASP A 312 13.26 -32.12 -5.85
N ALA A 313 13.44 -31.01 -5.12
CA ALA A 313 14.48 -30.02 -5.41
C ALA A 313 15.90 -30.61 -5.26
N VAL A 314 16.13 -31.39 -4.20
CA VAL A 314 17.41 -32.09 -3.97
C VAL A 314 17.70 -33.11 -5.08
N ALA A 315 16.67 -33.81 -5.58
CA ALA A 315 16.80 -34.79 -6.66
C ALA A 315 17.12 -34.17 -8.04
N HIS A 316 17.05 -32.84 -8.19
CA HIS A 316 17.34 -32.12 -9.44
C HIS A 316 18.38 -30.99 -9.24
N ARG A 317 19.26 -31.12 -8.24
CA ARG A 317 20.29 -30.13 -7.86
C ARG A 317 21.48 -30.04 -8.82
N GLU A 318 21.50 -30.90 -9.83
CA GLU A 318 22.63 -31.13 -10.75
C GLU A 318 22.94 -29.91 -11.64
N ILE A 319 21.98 -29.01 -11.82
CA ILE A 319 22.21 -27.74 -12.52
C ILE A 319 22.57 -26.63 -11.53
N GLY A 320 23.50 -25.75 -11.93
CA GLY A 320 23.91 -24.62 -11.12
C GLY A 320 22.77 -23.63 -10.87
N PHE A 321 22.80 -22.94 -9.74
CA PHE A 321 21.77 -21.94 -9.42
C PHE A 321 21.66 -20.84 -10.49
N ASP A 322 22.78 -20.42 -11.09
CA ASP A 322 22.79 -19.45 -12.19
C ASP A 322 22.04 -19.95 -13.44
N ASP A 323 22.07 -21.27 -13.70
CA ASP A 323 21.25 -21.88 -14.75
C ASP A 323 19.77 -21.85 -14.37
N VAL A 324 19.43 -22.16 -13.12
CA VAL A 324 18.05 -22.07 -12.60
C VAL A 324 17.48 -20.66 -12.76
N VAL A 325 18.26 -19.63 -12.40
CA VAL A 325 17.88 -18.21 -12.55
C VAL A 325 17.65 -17.85 -14.02
N ARG A 326 18.60 -18.21 -14.90
CA ARG A 326 18.53 -17.92 -16.34
C ARG A 326 17.27 -18.52 -16.99
N VAL A 327 16.87 -19.69 -16.53
CA VAL A 327 15.71 -20.42 -17.02
C VAL A 327 14.40 -19.85 -16.47
N ALA A 328 14.37 -19.53 -15.18
CA ALA A 328 13.19 -18.97 -14.53
C ALA A 328 12.92 -17.51 -14.94
N SER A 329 13.92 -16.76 -15.41
CA SER A 329 13.76 -15.35 -15.79
C SER A 329 14.64 -14.92 -16.97
N PRO A 330 14.30 -15.30 -18.23
CA PRO A 330 15.14 -15.06 -19.41
C PRO A 330 15.37 -13.57 -19.76
N SER A 331 14.44 -12.70 -19.35
CA SER A 331 14.41 -11.25 -19.62
C SER A 331 15.04 -10.40 -18.50
N ARG A 332 15.49 -11.01 -17.40
CA ARG A 332 16.09 -10.36 -16.24
C ARG A 332 17.60 -10.68 -16.19
N ARG A 333 18.46 -9.66 -16.20
CA ARG A 333 19.93 -9.79 -16.41
C ARG A 333 20.77 -8.95 -15.43
N GLY A 334 20.18 -8.43 -14.35
CA GLY A 334 20.80 -7.48 -13.41
C GLY A 334 21.09 -8.05 -12.02
N ARG A 335 21.87 -7.30 -11.22
CA ARG A 335 22.34 -7.62 -9.86
C ARG A 335 21.22 -7.77 -8.80
N GLY A 336 19.96 -7.48 -9.16
CA GLY A 336 18.78 -7.53 -8.27
C GLY A 336 17.81 -8.69 -8.54
N ASP A 337 18.14 -9.62 -9.43
CA ASP A 337 17.22 -10.65 -9.93
C ASP A 337 17.29 -11.97 -9.13
N SER A 338 17.23 -11.89 -7.79
CA SER A 338 17.14 -13.09 -6.94
C SER A 338 15.75 -13.73 -7.05
N LEU A 339 15.71 -15.08 -7.11
CA LEU A 339 14.46 -15.84 -7.11
C LEU A 339 13.75 -15.85 -5.75
N PHE A 340 14.45 -15.43 -4.68
CA PHE A 340 13.95 -15.36 -3.32
C PHE A 340 14.60 -14.20 -2.55
N GLU A 341 13.86 -13.65 -1.59
CA GLU A 341 14.32 -12.56 -0.70
C GLU A 341 14.57 -13.05 0.74
N VAL A 342 14.17 -14.29 1.02
CA VAL A 342 14.24 -14.90 2.34
C VAL A 342 15.04 -16.19 2.30
N TRP A 343 15.85 -16.41 3.33
CA TRP A 343 16.73 -17.57 3.45
C TRP A 343 16.40 -18.41 4.69
N PHE A 344 16.62 -19.72 4.60
CA PHE A 344 16.48 -20.64 5.72
C PHE A 344 17.63 -21.66 5.77
N GLU A 345 18.17 -21.87 6.97
CA GLU A 345 19.25 -22.83 7.22
C GLU A 345 19.16 -23.44 8.63
N VAL A 346 19.60 -24.69 8.76
CA VAL A 346 19.63 -25.42 10.03
C VAL A 346 21.03 -25.98 10.28
N THR A 347 21.54 -25.80 11.49
CA THR A 347 22.82 -26.36 11.97
C THR A 347 22.56 -27.30 13.15
N GLU A 348 23.00 -28.56 13.01
CA GLU A 348 22.86 -29.60 14.05
C GLU A 348 23.88 -29.42 15.19
N ALA A 349 23.63 -30.09 16.33
CA ALA A 349 24.50 -30.02 17.52
C ALA A 349 25.90 -30.62 17.24
N GLY A 350 26.93 -30.09 17.93
CA GLY A 350 28.30 -30.59 17.86
C GLY A 350 29.06 -30.25 16.57
N ALA A 351 28.47 -29.48 15.65
CA ALA A 351 29.12 -29.06 14.41
C ALA A 351 30.28 -28.07 14.61
N ALA A 352 30.49 -27.55 15.82
CA ALA A 352 31.39 -26.44 16.10
C ALA A 352 32.20 -26.60 17.40
N ASP A 353 32.25 -27.82 17.96
CA ASP A 353 32.91 -28.08 19.24
C ASP A 353 34.43 -28.01 19.06
N LEU A 354 35.06 -27.05 19.74
CA LEU A 354 36.50 -26.85 19.74
C LEU A 354 37.05 -27.36 21.08
N ALA A 355 38.02 -28.28 21.03
CA ALA A 355 38.63 -28.88 22.20
C ALA A 355 40.11 -28.52 22.28
N LEU A 356 40.46 -27.64 23.21
CA LEU A 356 41.83 -27.21 23.47
C LEU A 356 42.22 -27.69 24.88
N PRO A 357 43.24 -28.56 25.07
CA PRO A 357 43.60 -29.03 26.40
C PRO A 357 43.88 -27.86 27.35
N GLY A 358 43.17 -27.83 28.49
CA GLY A 358 43.30 -26.78 29.50
C GLY A 358 42.55 -25.47 29.23
N VAL A 359 41.77 -25.39 28.14
CA VAL A 359 41.01 -24.20 27.74
C VAL A 359 39.57 -24.59 27.42
N GLU A 360 38.61 -23.94 28.09
CA GLU A 360 37.19 -24.10 27.77
C GLU A 360 36.85 -23.24 26.55
N ALA A 361 36.24 -23.83 25.52
CA ALA A 361 35.85 -23.13 24.30
C ALA A 361 34.34 -23.18 24.10
N THR A 362 33.70 -22.02 23.95
CA THR A 362 32.27 -21.90 23.68
C THR A 362 32.04 -21.14 22.37
N TRP A 363 31.26 -21.69 21.44
CA TRP A 363 30.92 -21.03 20.19
C TRP A 363 30.16 -19.71 20.42
N LEU A 364 30.55 -18.69 19.67
CA LEU A 364 29.94 -17.37 19.64
C LEU A 364 29.50 -17.05 18.21
N ASP A 365 28.22 -16.74 18.05
CA ASP A 365 27.66 -16.29 16.78
C ASP A 365 28.14 -14.85 16.51
N VAL A 366 28.85 -14.66 15.39
CA VAL A 366 29.30 -13.33 14.93
C VAL A 366 28.34 -12.87 13.84
N PRO A 367 27.73 -11.67 13.95
CA PRO A 367 26.87 -11.15 12.92
C PRO A 367 27.60 -11.11 11.57
N ALA A 368 26.88 -11.43 10.49
CA ALA A 368 27.44 -11.23 9.16
C ALA A 368 27.85 -9.74 9.01
N PRO A 369 28.97 -9.44 8.33
CA PRO A 369 29.38 -8.05 8.11
C PRO A 369 28.36 -7.30 7.25
N GLU A 370 27.76 -8.00 6.29
CA GLU A 370 26.81 -7.47 5.32
C GLU A 370 25.65 -8.45 5.11
N ALA A 371 24.45 -7.92 4.90
CA ALA A 371 23.26 -8.72 4.62
C ALA A 371 23.35 -9.31 3.20
N ARG A 372 23.42 -10.63 3.10
CA ARG A 372 23.36 -11.36 1.81
C ARG A 372 21.95 -11.41 1.23
N TYR A 373 20.96 -11.51 2.11
CA TYR A 373 19.55 -11.53 1.80
C TYR A 373 18.87 -10.51 2.69
N PRO A 374 17.75 -9.90 2.25
CA PRO A 374 16.99 -8.99 3.09
C PRO A 374 16.64 -9.58 4.46
N LEU A 375 16.30 -10.88 4.51
CA LEU A 375 15.99 -11.58 5.75
C LEU A 375 16.39 -13.07 5.69
N ALA A 376 17.11 -13.56 6.69
CA ALA A 376 17.50 -14.96 6.81
C ALA A 376 17.17 -15.50 8.20
N LEU A 377 16.61 -16.70 8.27
CA LEU A 377 16.40 -17.44 9.50
C LEU A 377 17.38 -18.60 9.59
N ARG A 378 18.23 -18.60 10.62
CA ARG A 378 19.13 -19.71 10.95
C ARG A 378 18.69 -20.37 12.24
N ALA A 379 18.51 -21.69 12.23
CA ALA A 379 18.24 -22.46 13.44
C ALA A 379 19.46 -23.31 13.82
N ARG A 380 19.86 -23.28 15.09
CA ARG A 380 20.97 -24.08 15.61
C ARG A 380 20.53 -24.90 16.80
N ARG A 381 20.80 -26.20 16.81
CA ARG A 381 20.55 -27.06 17.99
C ARG A 381 21.57 -26.72 19.09
N LEU A 382 21.09 -26.50 20.32
CA LEU A 382 21.86 -26.16 21.51
C LEU A 382 21.40 -27.05 22.67
N GLY A 383 22.18 -28.07 23.05
CA GLY A 383 21.76 -29.02 24.10
C GLY A 383 20.35 -29.56 23.84
N ASP A 384 19.45 -29.37 24.80
CA ASP A 384 18.03 -29.75 24.74
C ASP A 384 17.14 -28.60 24.20
N GLY A 385 17.58 -27.91 23.15
CA GLY A 385 16.86 -26.77 22.59
C GLY A 385 17.40 -26.26 21.26
N TRP A 386 16.83 -25.15 20.81
CA TRP A 386 17.16 -24.50 19.54
C TRP A 386 17.40 -23.00 19.74
N ARG A 387 18.37 -22.45 19.04
CA ARG A 387 18.54 -21.01 18.86
C ARG A 387 18.16 -20.61 17.45
N LEU A 388 17.16 -19.76 17.33
CA LEU A 388 16.80 -19.10 16.09
C LEU A 388 17.56 -17.77 16.01
N SER A 389 18.22 -17.49 14.89
CA SER A 389 18.88 -16.23 14.62
C SER A 389 18.36 -15.64 13.32
N PHE A 390 17.81 -14.44 13.42
CA PHE A 390 17.31 -13.68 12.27
C PHE A 390 18.38 -12.68 11.85
N ASP A 391 19.03 -12.92 10.72
CA ASP A 391 19.93 -11.96 10.07
C ASP A 391 19.10 -11.10 9.11
N TYR A 392 19.20 -9.79 9.20
CA TYR A 392 18.38 -8.90 8.37
C TYR A 392 19.15 -7.65 7.92
N ALA A 393 18.75 -7.12 6.76
CA ALA A 393 19.20 -5.84 6.26
C ALA A 393 18.59 -4.70 7.08
N THR A 394 19.41 -3.93 7.81
CA THR A 394 18.90 -2.86 8.71
C THR A 394 18.34 -1.66 7.96
N ALA A 395 18.65 -1.52 6.67
CA ALA A 395 18.03 -0.55 5.78
C ALA A 395 16.58 -0.93 5.41
N GLU A 396 16.23 -2.21 5.51
CA GLU A 396 14.93 -2.73 5.09
C GLU A 396 14.02 -3.11 6.26
N PHE A 397 14.57 -3.57 7.39
CA PHE A 397 13.77 -4.00 8.53
C PHE A 397 14.18 -3.30 9.83
N ALA A 398 13.17 -2.93 10.61
CA ALA A 398 13.38 -2.47 11.97
C ALA A 398 13.62 -3.67 12.91
N ALA A 399 14.47 -3.48 13.92
CA ALA A 399 14.74 -4.49 14.95
C ALA A 399 13.46 -4.97 15.64
N ASP A 400 12.51 -4.07 15.91
CA ASP A 400 11.22 -4.41 16.54
C ASP A 400 10.36 -5.34 15.68
N THR A 401 10.38 -5.17 14.36
CA THR A 401 9.70 -6.05 13.40
C THR A 401 10.28 -7.47 13.47
N ILE A 402 11.61 -7.58 13.50
CA ILE A 402 12.29 -8.87 13.60
C ILE A 402 12.06 -9.51 14.97
N ALA A 403 12.02 -8.71 16.04
CA ALA A 403 11.65 -9.18 17.37
C ALA A 403 10.22 -9.73 17.42
N ALA A 404 9.27 -9.09 16.73
CA ALA A 404 7.92 -9.60 16.59
C ALA A 404 7.88 -10.94 15.83
N LEU A 405 8.59 -11.05 14.69
CA LEU A 405 8.71 -12.30 13.94
C LEU A 405 9.24 -13.45 14.81
N GLY A 406 10.27 -13.21 15.62
CA GLY A 406 10.81 -14.21 16.55
C GLY A 406 9.78 -14.69 17.58
N ARG A 407 9.07 -13.76 18.24
CA ARG A 407 8.00 -14.10 19.20
C ARG A 407 6.85 -14.88 18.54
N HIS A 408 6.46 -14.45 17.34
CA HIS A 408 5.37 -15.05 16.58
C HIS A 408 5.73 -16.45 16.05
N PHE A 409 6.98 -16.66 15.65
CA PHE A 409 7.49 -17.99 15.29
C PHE A 409 7.34 -18.96 16.46
N SER A 410 7.84 -18.58 17.65
CA SER A 410 7.74 -19.40 18.86
C SER A 410 6.29 -19.72 19.21
N ARG A 411 5.41 -18.71 19.13
CA ARG A 411 3.99 -18.87 19.43
C ARG A 411 3.28 -19.80 18.45
N LEU A 412 3.54 -19.67 17.14
CA LEU A 412 2.99 -20.58 16.14
C LEU A 412 3.40 -22.02 16.46
N LEU A 413 4.69 -22.25 16.71
CA LEU A 413 5.19 -23.60 17.00
C LEU A 413 4.59 -24.19 18.28
N THR A 414 4.49 -23.41 19.37
CA THR A 414 3.82 -23.84 20.60
C THR A 414 2.33 -24.14 20.37
N GLY A 415 1.65 -23.31 19.59
CA GLY A 415 0.24 -23.51 19.23
C GLY A 415 0.01 -24.78 18.41
N ILE A 416 0.93 -25.09 17.49
CA ILE A 416 0.90 -26.33 16.70
C ILE A 416 1.11 -27.54 17.62
N ALA A 417 2.12 -27.48 18.49
CA ALA A 417 2.44 -28.58 19.41
C ALA A 417 1.28 -28.93 20.36
N ALA A 418 0.48 -27.93 20.76
CA ALA A 418 -0.67 -28.11 21.64
C ALA A 418 -1.85 -28.91 21.02
N GLY A 419 -1.85 -29.15 19.70
CA GLY A 419 -2.72 -30.15 19.06
C GLY A 419 -4.22 -29.84 19.05
N GLY A 420 -4.64 -28.59 19.23
CA GLY A 420 -6.04 -28.21 19.41
C GLY A 420 -6.89 -28.11 18.13
N ASP A 421 -6.28 -27.85 16.97
CA ASP A 421 -7.00 -27.70 15.69
C ASP A 421 -6.14 -28.23 14.51
N PRO A 422 -6.71 -29.01 13.56
CA PRO A 422 -5.96 -29.50 12.41
C PRO A 422 -5.46 -28.37 11.49
N ARG A 423 -6.07 -27.18 11.49
CA ARG A 423 -5.69 -26.07 10.59
C ARG A 423 -4.71 -25.09 11.25
N SER A 424 -3.57 -24.91 10.59
CA SER A 424 -2.48 -24.02 11.04
C SER A 424 -2.89 -22.54 11.15
N SER A 425 -3.97 -22.19 10.46
CA SER A 425 -4.44 -20.84 10.22
C SER A 425 -5.30 -20.28 11.36
N ARG A 426 -5.83 -21.15 12.22
CA ARG A 426 -6.61 -20.79 13.43
C ARG A 426 -5.74 -20.47 14.64
N ILE A 427 -4.44 -20.70 14.54
CA ILE A 427 -3.49 -20.31 15.58
C ILE A 427 -3.31 -18.80 15.48
N SER A 428 -3.71 -18.09 16.54
CA SER A 428 -3.59 -16.63 16.60
C SER A 428 -2.13 -16.23 16.74
N LEU A 429 -1.70 -15.35 15.83
CA LEU A 429 -0.33 -14.88 15.72
C LEU A 429 0.04 -13.96 16.89
N LEU A 430 -0.92 -13.16 17.34
CA LEU A 430 -0.75 -12.23 18.45
C LEU A 430 -1.11 -12.89 19.79
N GLY A 431 -0.35 -12.54 20.82
CA GLY A 431 -0.74 -12.77 22.22
C GLY A 431 -1.94 -11.91 22.63
N PRO A 432 -2.73 -12.30 23.64
CA PRO A 432 -3.78 -11.43 24.19
C PRO A 432 -3.23 -10.07 24.59
N GLU A 433 -2.09 -10.05 25.30
CA GLU A 433 -1.43 -8.81 25.75
C GLU A 433 -0.95 -7.95 24.57
N GLU A 434 -0.32 -8.57 23.56
CA GLU A 434 0.17 -7.86 22.37
C GLU A 434 -0.99 -7.30 21.54
N ARG A 435 -2.05 -8.09 21.35
CA ARG A 435 -3.28 -7.64 20.68
C ARG A 435 -3.93 -6.47 21.42
N ASP A 436 -4.09 -6.58 22.73
CA ASP A 436 -4.76 -5.55 23.52
C ASP A 436 -3.92 -4.26 23.56
N ALA A 437 -2.60 -4.37 23.64
CA ALA A 437 -1.68 -3.23 23.52
C ALA A 437 -1.75 -2.56 22.13
N LEU A 438 -1.84 -3.35 21.06
CA LEU A 438 -1.97 -2.85 19.70
C LEU A 438 -3.31 -2.12 19.49
N LEU A 439 -4.42 -2.72 19.95
CA LEU A 439 -5.75 -2.10 19.90
C LEU A 439 -5.78 -0.78 20.68
N ALA A 440 -5.20 -0.75 21.88
CA ALA A 440 -5.15 0.45 22.71
C ALA A 440 -4.27 1.56 22.12
N SER A 441 -3.16 1.21 21.45
CA SER A 441 -2.20 2.19 20.95
C SER A 441 -2.44 2.66 19.52
N ARG A 442 -3.19 1.90 18.72
CA ARG A 442 -3.45 2.20 17.29
C ARG A 442 -4.91 2.41 16.97
N SER A 443 -5.77 1.57 17.53
CA SER A 443 -7.12 1.36 16.98
C SER A 443 -8.18 2.26 17.57
N GLN A 444 -7.91 2.97 18.65
CA GLN A 444 -8.90 3.80 19.33
C GLN A 444 -8.51 5.27 19.25
N GLY A 445 -9.40 6.09 18.71
CA GLY A 445 -9.26 7.53 18.82
C GLY A 445 -9.49 7.99 20.25
N ALA A 446 -8.87 9.10 20.64
CA ALA A 446 -9.03 9.64 21.98
C ALA A 446 -10.52 9.85 22.28
N VAL A 447 -11.00 9.36 23.42
CA VAL A 447 -12.33 9.75 23.91
C VAL A 447 -12.22 11.22 24.29
N ALA A 448 -12.78 12.11 23.47
CA ALA A 448 -12.77 13.52 23.79
C ALA A 448 -13.58 13.74 25.08
N VAL A 449 -12.87 14.02 26.19
CA VAL A 449 -13.49 14.37 27.48
C VAL A 449 -14.17 15.75 27.39
N ALA A 450 -13.81 16.56 26.40
CA ALA A 450 -14.52 17.78 26.03
C ALA A 450 -15.74 17.44 25.17
N ALA A 451 -16.87 17.24 25.86
CA ALA A 451 -18.23 17.06 25.37
C ALA A 451 -18.44 17.30 23.86
N THR A 452 -18.58 16.21 23.09
CA THR A 452 -19.39 16.25 21.86
C THR A 452 -20.69 16.99 22.23
N PRO A 453 -21.07 18.07 21.53
CA PRO A 453 -22.28 18.81 21.89
C PRO A 453 -23.44 17.82 21.94
N PRO A 454 -24.09 17.60 23.10
CA PRO A 454 -25.24 16.72 23.15
C PRO A 454 -26.32 17.37 22.29
N GLY A 455 -26.69 16.73 21.17
CA GLY A 455 -27.71 17.33 20.31
C GLY A 455 -27.71 16.84 18.88
N THR A 456 -28.31 17.68 18.04
CA THR A 456 -28.57 17.42 16.63
C THR A 456 -27.95 18.55 15.81
N LEU A 457 -27.88 18.37 14.50
CA LEU A 457 -27.43 19.44 13.61
C LEU A 457 -28.34 20.69 13.71
N VAL A 458 -29.60 20.49 14.08
CA VAL A 458 -30.56 21.57 14.33
C VAL A 458 -30.18 22.36 15.58
N SER A 459 -29.89 21.68 16.70
CA SER A 459 -29.52 22.37 17.94
C SER A 459 -28.20 23.13 17.79
N VAL A 460 -27.21 22.55 17.10
CA VAL A 460 -25.94 23.22 16.77
C VAL A 460 -26.19 24.54 16.04
N PHE A 461 -27.08 24.54 15.05
CA PHE A 461 -27.39 25.75 14.29
C PHE A 461 -28.20 26.77 15.12
N GLU A 462 -29.23 26.33 15.84
CA GLU A 462 -30.09 27.21 16.63
C GLU A 462 -29.36 27.90 17.79
N GLU A 463 -28.45 27.19 18.46
CA GLU A 463 -27.57 27.77 19.48
C GLU A 463 -26.70 28.88 18.90
N GLN A 464 -26.20 28.70 17.68
CA GLN A 464 -25.41 29.73 17.02
C GLN A 464 -26.27 30.94 16.61
N VAL A 465 -27.52 30.72 16.16
CA VAL A 465 -28.47 31.79 15.87
C VAL A 465 -28.72 32.65 17.12
N ALA A 466 -28.90 32.02 18.27
CA ALA A 466 -29.10 32.73 19.54
C ALA A 466 -27.86 33.54 19.96
N CYS A 467 -26.65 33.03 19.69
CA CYS A 467 -25.41 33.72 20.06
C CYS A 467 -25.01 34.83 19.09
N SER A 468 -25.37 34.76 17.81
CA SER A 468 -24.91 35.73 16.80
C SER A 468 -25.90 35.94 15.65
N PRO A 469 -27.09 36.49 15.93
CA PRO A 469 -28.19 36.57 14.96
C PRO A 469 -27.84 37.41 13.71
N ASP A 470 -27.10 38.51 13.90
CA ASP A 470 -26.81 39.48 12.84
C ASP A 470 -25.63 39.08 11.93
N ARG A 471 -24.86 38.05 12.31
CA ARG A 471 -23.69 37.62 11.54
C ARG A 471 -24.13 36.90 10.27
N ILE A 472 -23.34 37.06 9.21
CA ILE A 472 -23.61 36.40 7.93
C ILE A 472 -23.32 34.90 8.06
N ALA A 473 -24.35 34.08 7.83
CA ALA A 473 -24.25 32.62 7.89
C ALA A 473 -23.88 32.02 6.53
N VAL A 474 -24.39 32.60 5.44
CA VAL A 474 -24.18 32.12 4.08
C VAL A 474 -24.20 33.27 3.06
N ARG A 475 -23.37 33.14 2.02
CA ARG A 475 -23.27 34.09 0.91
C ARG A 475 -23.19 33.39 -0.44
N LEU A 476 -23.83 33.96 -1.46
CA LEU A 476 -23.57 33.67 -2.87
C LEU A 476 -23.47 34.99 -3.65
N GLY A 477 -22.31 35.28 -4.22
CA GLY A 477 -22.07 36.58 -4.87
C GLY A 477 -22.27 37.75 -3.89
N SER A 478 -23.18 38.67 -4.23
CA SER A 478 -23.60 39.78 -3.37
C SER A 478 -24.81 39.47 -2.48
N ALA A 479 -25.44 38.30 -2.65
CA ALA A 479 -26.58 37.89 -1.84
C ALA A 479 -26.11 37.24 -0.54
N GLU A 480 -26.67 37.67 0.58
CA GLU A 480 -26.25 37.29 1.92
C GLU A 480 -27.46 36.98 2.79
N LEU A 481 -27.34 35.99 3.67
CA LEU A 481 -28.30 35.75 4.75
C LEU A 481 -27.57 35.73 6.08
N SER A 482 -28.07 36.54 7.02
CA SER A 482 -27.67 36.44 8.43
C SER A 482 -28.17 35.13 9.04
N TYR A 483 -27.62 34.76 10.20
CA TYR A 483 -28.12 33.62 10.98
C TYR A 483 -29.60 33.74 11.28
N GLU A 484 -30.08 34.92 11.72
CA GLU A 484 -31.51 35.15 11.98
C GLU A 484 -32.35 35.00 10.70
N ALA A 485 -31.92 35.61 9.60
CA ALA A 485 -32.66 35.57 8.33
C ALA A 485 -32.75 34.13 7.77
N LEU A 486 -31.64 33.39 7.83
CA LEU A 486 -31.59 31.99 7.42
C LEU A 486 -32.47 31.11 8.31
N ASN A 487 -32.41 31.30 9.63
CA ASN A 487 -33.24 30.57 10.58
C ASN A 487 -34.73 30.80 10.30
N GLY A 488 -35.15 32.06 10.15
CA GLY A 488 -36.54 32.42 9.88
C GLY A 488 -37.09 31.77 8.59
N LYS A 489 -36.30 31.75 7.51
CA LYS A 489 -36.67 31.07 6.26
C LYS A 489 -36.77 29.55 6.44
N ALA A 490 -35.82 28.94 7.14
CA ALA A 490 -35.81 27.50 7.40
C ALA A 490 -36.99 27.08 8.29
N ASN A 491 -37.36 27.87 9.31
CA ASN A 491 -38.48 27.57 10.21
C ASN A 491 -39.85 27.62 9.52
N LEU A 492 -40.03 28.57 8.58
CA LEU A 492 -41.22 28.63 7.74
C LEU A 492 -41.36 27.37 6.88
N LEU A 493 -40.27 26.97 6.20
CA LEU A 493 -40.26 25.74 5.43
C LEU A 493 -40.53 24.52 6.32
N ALA A 494 -39.90 24.45 7.50
CA ALA A 494 -40.09 23.37 8.45
C ALA A 494 -41.55 23.22 8.91
N THR A 495 -42.24 24.34 9.18
CA THR A 495 -43.65 24.32 9.59
C THR A 495 -44.54 23.79 8.48
N ARG A 496 -44.30 24.18 7.22
CA ARG A 496 -45.03 23.65 6.06
C ARG A 496 -44.76 22.17 5.84
N LEU A 497 -43.49 21.74 5.90
CA LEU A 497 -43.12 20.33 5.77
C LEU A 497 -43.76 19.47 6.86
N ARG A 498 -43.81 19.95 8.10
CA ARG A 498 -44.51 19.27 9.20
C ARG A 498 -46.01 19.14 8.96
N ALA A 499 -46.65 20.17 8.42
CA ALA A 499 -48.05 20.12 8.03
C ALA A 499 -48.30 19.07 6.92
N ALA A 500 -47.30 18.80 6.08
CA ALA A 500 -47.30 17.73 5.07
C ALA A 500 -46.85 16.36 5.63
N GLY A 501 -46.69 16.22 6.95
CA GLY A 501 -46.37 14.94 7.60
C GLY A 501 -44.88 14.61 7.70
N VAL A 502 -43.99 15.56 7.40
CA VAL A 502 -42.55 15.38 7.65
C VAL A 502 -42.26 15.42 9.16
N GLY A 503 -41.48 14.43 9.62
CA GLY A 503 -41.06 14.27 11.01
C GLY A 503 -39.82 13.36 11.10
N PRO A 504 -39.46 12.90 12.32
CA PRO A 504 -38.31 12.02 12.54
C PRO A 504 -38.21 10.86 11.54
N ASP A 505 -37.03 10.72 10.94
CA ASP A 505 -36.69 9.74 9.89
C ASP A 505 -37.51 9.84 8.59
N THR A 506 -38.43 10.79 8.41
CA THR A 506 -39.10 11.03 7.12
C THR A 506 -38.13 11.67 6.14
N ARG A 507 -38.00 11.10 4.94
CA ARG A 507 -37.08 11.60 3.90
C ARG A 507 -37.73 12.70 3.06
N VAL A 508 -36.97 13.73 2.69
CA VAL A 508 -37.40 14.76 1.73
C VAL A 508 -36.37 14.85 0.62
N ALA A 509 -36.79 14.69 -0.64
CA ALA A 509 -35.89 14.76 -1.78
C ALA A 509 -35.58 16.22 -2.14
N LEU A 510 -34.30 16.54 -2.37
CA LEU A 510 -33.84 17.87 -2.79
C LEU A 510 -33.31 17.78 -4.22
N TYR A 511 -34.03 18.39 -5.16
CA TYR A 511 -33.61 18.57 -6.55
C TYR A 511 -33.38 20.06 -6.82
N LEU A 512 -32.23 20.54 -6.36
CA LEU A 512 -31.89 21.96 -6.25
C LEU A 512 -30.45 22.20 -6.71
N GLU A 513 -30.24 23.32 -7.40
CA GLU A 513 -28.90 23.83 -7.71
C GLU A 513 -28.26 24.44 -6.47
N ARG A 514 -26.94 24.64 -6.52
CA ARG A 514 -26.19 25.30 -5.46
C ARG A 514 -26.66 26.76 -5.34
N GLY A 515 -27.21 27.10 -4.19
CA GLY A 515 -27.80 28.42 -3.95
C GLY A 515 -28.27 28.60 -2.51
N LEU A 516 -28.83 29.78 -2.21
CA LEU A 516 -29.36 30.07 -0.87
C LEU A 516 -30.58 29.20 -0.56
N GLU A 517 -31.38 28.88 -1.57
CA GLU A 517 -32.55 28.01 -1.49
C GLU A 517 -32.16 26.58 -1.06
N LEU A 518 -31.02 26.06 -1.54
CA LEU A 518 -30.49 24.76 -1.13
C LEU A 518 -30.21 24.73 0.38
N VAL A 519 -29.57 25.77 0.90
CA VAL A 519 -29.21 25.90 2.32
C VAL A 519 -30.46 26.05 3.19
N VAL A 520 -31.45 26.83 2.73
CA VAL A 520 -32.77 26.93 3.38
C VAL A 520 -33.48 25.57 3.38
N ALA A 521 -33.41 24.81 2.28
CA ALA A 521 -34.03 23.50 2.16
C ALA A 521 -33.43 22.47 3.13
N VAL A 522 -32.09 22.39 3.19
CA VAL A 522 -31.37 21.51 4.12
C VAL A 522 -31.80 21.79 5.56
N LEU A 523 -31.71 23.05 6.00
CA LEU A 523 -32.08 23.42 7.37
C LEU A 523 -33.58 23.24 7.63
N GLY A 524 -34.45 23.58 6.68
CA GLY A 524 -35.89 23.45 6.82
C GLY A 524 -36.36 22.00 6.95
N VAL A 525 -35.76 21.07 6.19
CA VAL A 525 -36.02 19.64 6.32
C VAL A 525 -35.58 19.12 7.69
N LEU A 526 -34.35 19.44 8.10
CA LEU A 526 -33.82 19.01 9.40
C LEU A 526 -34.65 19.57 10.56
N LYS A 527 -35.04 20.85 10.48
CA LYS A 527 -35.92 21.51 11.46
C LYS A 527 -37.34 20.97 11.45
N ALA A 528 -37.82 20.39 10.35
CA ALA A 528 -39.07 19.63 10.35
C ALA A 528 -38.93 18.28 11.08
N GLY A 529 -37.70 17.87 11.41
CA GLY A 529 -37.35 16.56 11.97
C GLY A 529 -37.02 15.52 10.89
N GLY A 530 -37.10 15.87 9.61
CA GLY A 530 -36.85 14.95 8.51
C GLY A 530 -35.37 14.84 8.15
N ALA A 531 -35.07 13.86 7.30
CA ALA A 531 -33.76 13.69 6.67
C ALA A 531 -33.83 14.13 5.21
N TYR A 532 -32.86 14.89 4.74
CA TYR A 532 -32.84 15.26 3.33
C TYR A 532 -32.12 14.20 2.49
N VAL A 533 -32.51 14.09 1.22
CA VAL A 533 -31.84 13.28 0.21
C VAL A 533 -31.47 14.18 -0.95
N ALA A 534 -30.18 14.45 -1.12
CA ALA A 534 -29.70 15.30 -2.20
C ALA A 534 -29.66 14.50 -3.51
N ILE A 535 -30.35 15.00 -4.54
CA ILE A 535 -30.37 14.41 -5.87
C ILE A 535 -29.44 15.23 -6.77
N ASP A 536 -28.37 14.60 -7.27
CA ASP A 536 -27.50 15.24 -8.25
C ASP A 536 -28.22 15.33 -9.60
N GLN A 537 -28.44 16.55 -10.06
CA GLN A 537 -29.20 16.85 -11.27
C GLN A 537 -28.46 16.47 -12.56
N ARG A 538 -27.14 16.25 -12.45
CA ARG A 538 -26.28 15.82 -13.57
C ARG A 538 -26.42 14.33 -13.84
N ASN A 539 -27.08 13.58 -12.96
CA ASN A 539 -27.35 12.17 -13.21
C ASN A 539 -28.37 12.01 -14.35
N PRO A 540 -28.30 10.92 -15.13
CA PRO A 540 -29.33 10.60 -16.11
C PRO A 540 -30.73 10.49 -15.49
N ALA A 541 -31.77 10.84 -16.26
CA ALA A 541 -33.16 10.85 -15.81
C ALA A 541 -33.61 9.49 -15.23
N ASP A 542 -33.23 8.38 -15.87
CA ASP A 542 -33.50 7.02 -15.40
C ASP A 542 -32.92 6.77 -14.00
N ARG A 543 -31.67 7.20 -13.78
CA ARG A 543 -30.98 7.08 -12.49
C ARG A 543 -31.68 7.92 -11.42
N ILE A 544 -32.06 9.14 -11.75
CA ILE A 544 -32.81 10.02 -10.84
C ILE A 544 -34.15 9.36 -10.48
N GLY A 545 -34.89 8.84 -11.46
CA GLY A 545 -36.16 8.14 -11.26
C GLY A 545 -36.00 6.92 -10.34
N ALA A 546 -34.97 6.10 -10.55
CA ALA A 546 -34.67 4.95 -9.71
C ALA A 546 -34.38 5.34 -8.25
N VAL A 547 -33.57 6.38 -8.03
CA VAL A 547 -33.28 6.91 -6.69
C VAL A 547 -34.56 7.44 -6.04
N LEU A 548 -35.36 8.24 -6.76
CA LEU A 548 -36.61 8.79 -6.23
C LEU A 548 -37.60 7.69 -5.83
N ALA A 549 -37.67 6.61 -6.60
CA ALA A 549 -38.51 5.45 -6.30
C ALA A 549 -38.07 4.73 -5.01
N GLU A 550 -36.76 4.53 -4.80
CA GLU A 550 -36.22 3.90 -3.58
C GLU A 550 -36.35 4.81 -2.35
N VAL A 551 -36.16 6.12 -2.51
CA VAL A 551 -36.31 7.11 -1.43
C VAL A 551 -37.75 7.18 -0.93
N ALA A 552 -38.72 7.07 -1.84
CA ALA A 552 -40.16 7.14 -1.57
C ALA A 552 -40.52 8.36 -0.68
N ALA A 553 -39.96 9.53 -1.00
CA ALA A 553 -40.22 10.76 -0.25
C ALA A 553 -41.66 11.27 -0.50
N PRO A 554 -42.38 11.73 0.54
CA PRO A 554 -43.69 12.36 0.36
C PRO A 554 -43.59 13.72 -0.34
N VAL A 555 -42.46 14.43 -0.16
CA VAL A 555 -42.24 15.77 -0.71
C VAL A 555 -40.89 15.82 -1.44
N LEU A 556 -40.88 16.48 -2.59
CA LEU A 556 -39.68 16.84 -3.35
C LEU A 556 -39.59 18.36 -3.45
N LEU A 557 -38.47 18.93 -2.99
CA LEU A 557 -38.20 20.36 -3.07
C LEU A 557 -37.36 20.68 -4.31
N THR A 558 -37.80 21.67 -5.08
CA THR A 558 -37.12 22.15 -6.29
C THR A 558 -37.33 23.66 -6.50
N THR A 559 -36.88 24.20 -7.63
CA THR A 559 -37.17 25.58 -8.09
C THR A 559 -37.99 25.56 -9.39
N LYS A 560 -38.62 26.68 -9.74
CA LYS A 560 -39.46 26.81 -10.94
C LYS A 560 -38.70 26.46 -12.21
N GLY A 561 -37.43 26.87 -12.30
CA GLY A 561 -36.57 26.61 -13.46
C GLY A 561 -36.18 25.14 -13.62
N LEU A 562 -36.16 24.37 -12.52
CA LEU A 562 -35.76 22.96 -12.53
C LEU A 562 -36.94 22.00 -12.64
N ARG A 563 -38.16 22.46 -12.32
CA ARG A 563 -39.36 21.62 -12.32
C ARG A 563 -39.61 20.89 -13.64
N GLY A 564 -39.28 21.51 -14.77
CA GLY A 564 -39.45 20.89 -16.10
C GLY A 564 -38.42 19.82 -16.46
N LYS A 565 -37.33 19.69 -15.69
CA LYS A 565 -36.26 18.70 -15.91
C LYS A 565 -36.41 17.45 -15.03
N LEU A 566 -37.36 17.47 -14.10
CA LEU A 566 -37.62 16.35 -13.19
C LEU A 566 -38.25 15.17 -13.94
N PRO A 567 -37.78 13.93 -13.73
CA PRO A 567 -38.51 12.74 -14.18
C PRO A 567 -39.82 12.56 -13.41
N GLU A 568 -40.68 11.66 -13.89
CA GLU A 568 -41.93 11.32 -13.20
C GLU A 568 -41.65 10.81 -11.77
N THR A 569 -42.45 11.28 -10.82
CA THR A 569 -42.32 10.92 -9.40
C THR A 569 -43.67 10.95 -8.71
N THR A 570 -43.83 10.14 -7.67
CA THR A 570 -45.02 10.13 -6.81
C THR A 570 -44.96 11.17 -5.69
N ALA A 571 -43.82 11.85 -5.51
CA ALA A 571 -43.65 12.87 -4.48
C ALA A 571 -44.41 14.15 -4.82
N GLU A 572 -44.93 14.84 -3.81
CA GLU A 572 -45.50 16.17 -3.99
C GLU A 572 -44.39 17.19 -4.29
N ILE A 573 -44.42 17.79 -5.49
CA ILE A 573 -43.36 18.69 -5.95
C ILE A 573 -43.62 20.13 -5.50
N TRP A 574 -42.76 20.64 -4.61
CA TRP A 574 -42.81 22.00 -4.07
C TRP A 574 -41.69 22.87 -4.64
N SER A 575 -42.05 24.09 -5.04
CA SER A 575 -41.10 25.10 -5.52
C SER A 575 -40.70 26.04 -4.39
N LEU A 576 -39.41 26.29 -4.20
CA LEU A 576 -38.89 27.18 -3.15
C LEU A 576 -38.81 28.67 -3.55
N ASP A 577 -39.12 29.00 -4.79
CA ASP A 577 -39.06 30.38 -5.30
C ASP A 577 -40.03 31.27 -4.52
N GLY A 578 -39.50 32.30 -3.84
CA GLY A 578 -40.33 33.28 -3.12
C GLY A 578 -40.84 32.83 -1.76
N VAL A 579 -40.13 31.95 -1.04
CA VAL A 579 -40.37 31.73 0.40
C VAL A 579 -40.07 33.02 1.17
N HIS A 580 -41.13 33.77 1.51
CA HIS A 580 -41.09 35.02 2.28
C HIS A 580 -41.58 34.80 3.71
N ARG A 581 -40.99 35.50 4.69
CA ARG A 581 -41.39 35.42 6.11
C ARG A 581 -42.87 35.80 6.26
N GLU A 582 -43.68 34.87 6.75
CA GLU A 582 -45.07 35.12 7.15
C GLU A 582 -45.14 35.48 8.64
N PRO A 583 -45.93 36.48 9.05
CA PRO A 583 -46.14 36.79 10.46
C PRO A 583 -46.84 35.63 11.19
N GLY A 584 -46.35 35.23 12.37
CA GLY A 584 -46.99 34.23 13.24
C GLY A 584 -46.47 32.79 13.13
N VAL A 585 -45.40 32.54 12.39
CA VAL A 585 -44.70 31.24 12.35
C VAL A 585 -43.88 31.06 13.64
N PRO A 586 -43.88 29.88 14.29
CA PRO A 586 -43.04 29.61 15.46
C PRO A 586 -41.55 29.79 15.16
N ASP A 587 -40.80 30.42 16.08
CA ASP A 587 -39.39 30.77 15.88
C ASP A 587 -38.44 29.57 15.85
N ASN A 588 -38.77 28.41 16.44
CA ASN A 588 -38.06 27.14 16.26
C ASN A 588 -39.05 25.99 16.55
N PRO A 589 -39.42 25.13 15.57
CA PRO A 589 -40.39 24.07 15.78
C PRO A 589 -39.82 22.93 16.64
N ALA A 590 -40.55 22.52 17.68
CA ALA A 590 -40.20 21.32 18.45
C ALA A 590 -40.65 20.05 17.72
N THR A 591 -39.72 19.13 17.47
CA THR A 591 -39.95 17.96 16.57
C THR A 591 -39.68 16.60 17.21
N GLY A 592 -39.22 16.57 18.47
CA GLY A 592 -38.85 15.31 19.14
C GLY A 592 -37.66 14.60 18.51
N LEU A 593 -36.86 15.33 17.70
CA LEU A 593 -35.67 14.83 17.04
C LEU A 593 -34.63 14.39 18.09
N THR A 594 -34.06 13.21 17.88
CA THR A 594 -32.99 12.65 18.70
C THR A 594 -31.69 12.51 17.88
N PRO A 595 -30.52 12.40 18.52
CA PRO A 595 -29.26 12.17 17.80
C PRO A 595 -29.25 10.88 16.95
N GLU A 596 -30.12 9.90 17.24
CA GLU A 596 -30.22 8.66 16.47
C GLU A 596 -31.02 8.80 15.17
N ASN A 597 -31.80 9.87 15.03
CA ASN A 597 -32.58 10.11 13.83
C ASN A 597 -31.69 10.45 12.63
N LEU A 598 -32.18 10.14 11.44
CA LEU A 598 -31.49 10.41 10.19
C LEU A 598 -31.33 11.92 9.97
N ALA A 599 -30.12 12.34 9.65
CA ALA A 599 -29.83 13.69 9.19
C ALA A 599 -29.93 13.78 7.66
N TYR A 600 -29.31 12.83 6.96
CA TYR A 600 -29.34 12.77 5.51
C TYR A 600 -29.21 11.35 4.98
N VAL A 601 -29.58 11.18 3.71
CA VAL A 601 -29.25 9.98 2.93
C VAL A 601 -28.46 10.42 1.71
N THR A 602 -27.28 9.82 1.53
CA THR A 602 -26.41 10.05 0.37
C THR A 602 -26.31 8.79 -0.46
N TYR A 603 -26.53 8.91 -1.76
CA TYR A 603 -26.47 7.78 -2.68
C TYR A 603 -25.06 7.61 -3.26
N THR A 604 -24.57 6.38 -3.21
CA THR A 604 -23.28 5.99 -3.81
C THR A 604 -23.49 4.86 -4.81
N SER A 605 -22.47 4.55 -5.59
CA SER A 605 -22.47 3.41 -6.49
C SER A 605 -22.58 2.07 -5.75
N GLY A 606 -23.28 1.10 -6.32
CA GLY A 606 -23.54 -0.19 -5.67
C GLY A 606 -22.96 -1.37 -6.44
N SER A 607 -22.28 -2.27 -5.73
CA SER A 607 -21.67 -3.49 -6.29
C SER A 607 -22.66 -4.48 -6.90
N THR A 608 -23.97 -4.30 -6.68
CA THR A 608 -25.05 -5.11 -7.26
C THR A 608 -25.67 -4.48 -8.52
N GLY A 609 -25.03 -3.47 -9.12
CA GLY A 609 -25.48 -2.85 -10.37
C GLY A 609 -26.45 -1.67 -10.22
N GLY A 610 -26.74 -1.20 -9.00
CA GLY A 610 -27.64 -0.06 -8.78
C GLY A 610 -27.28 0.79 -7.55
N PRO A 611 -27.63 2.09 -7.53
CA PRO A 611 -27.18 3.04 -6.51
C PRO A 611 -27.67 2.63 -5.12
N LYS A 612 -26.88 2.87 -4.07
CA LYS A 612 -27.20 2.50 -2.67
C LYS A 612 -27.25 3.74 -1.78
N GLY A 613 -28.36 3.93 -1.06
CA GLY A 613 -28.54 5.05 -0.14
C GLY A 613 -27.92 4.76 1.23
N ILE A 614 -27.01 5.62 1.71
CA ILE A 614 -26.36 5.50 3.02
C ILE A 614 -27.11 6.39 4.00
N ALA A 615 -27.70 5.79 5.04
CA ALA A 615 -28.56 6.48 5.99
C ALA A 615 -27.75 7.00 7.21
N MET A 616 -27.42 8.28 7.22
CA MET A 616 -26.53 8.88 8.22
C MET A 616 -27.33 9.52 9.38
N PRO A 617 -27.09 9.14 10.65
CA PRO A 617 -27.73 9.77 11.80
C PRO A 617 -27.06 11.07 12.22
N HIS A 618 -27.79 11.91 12.97
CA HIS A 618 -27.27 13.17 13.51
C HIS A 618 -26.01 12.99 14.38
N ARG A 619 -25.99 11.98 15.26
CA ARG A 619 -24.88 11.75 16.21
C ARG A 619 -23.53 11.59 15.53
N ALA A 620 -23.50 10.92 14.37
CA ALA A 620 -22.27 10.63 13.64
C ALA A 620 -21.61 11.93 13.14
N VAL A 621 -22.43 12.82 12.56
CA VAL A 621 -21.97 14.11 12.08
C VAL A 621 -21.57 15.00 13.25
N VAL A 622 -22.40 15.11 14.29
CA VAL A 622 -22.10 15.96 15.46
C VAL A 622 -20.81 15.54 16.16
N ASN A 623 -20.51 14.23 16.23
CA ASN A 623 -19.22 13.72 16.71
C ASN A 623 -18.04 14.29 15.90
N LEU A 624 -18.13 14.20 14.58
CA LEU A 624 -17.11 14.77 13.70
C LEU A 624 -16.93 16.27 13.91
N LEU A 625 -18.02 17.04 13.99
CA LEU A 625 -17.96 18.49 14.17
C LEU A 625 -17.26 18.87 15.48
N GLY A 626 -17.56 18.15 16.57
CA GLY A 626 -16.91 18.35 17.86
C GLY A 626 -15.41 18.09 17.81
N TRP A 627 -15.01 16.97 17.18
CA TRP A 627 -13.59 16.68 16.96
C TRP A 627 -12.91 17.78 16.12
N GLN A 628 -13.51 18.20 15.00
CA GLN A 628 -12.95 19.22 14.13
C GLN A 628 -12.77 20.56 14.81
N ALA A 629 -13.75 20.99 15.61
CA ALA A 629 -13.65 22.25 16.33
C ALA A 629 -12.47 22.23 17.32
N ALA A 630 -12.29 21.12 18.03
CA ALA A 630 -11.16 20.95 18.94
C ALA A 630 -9.82 20.83 18.19
N HIS A 631 -9.76 19.99 17.17
CA HIS A 631 -8.53 19.68 16.42
C HIS A 631 -8.00 20.89 15.63
N TYR A 632 -8.89 21.62 14.95
CA TYR A 632 -8.53 22.80 14.17
C TYR A 632 -8.54 24.10 14.97
N GLY A 633 -8.76 24.04 16.29
CA GLY A 633 -8.79 25.22 17.16
C GLY A 633 -9.85 26.25 16.76
N MET A 634 -11.00 25.79 16.28
CA MET A 634 -12.07 26.67 15.82
C MET A 634 -12.76 27.33 17.02
N SER A 635 -12.95 28.65 16.94
CA SER A 635 -13.58 29.44 18.00
C SER A 635 -14.63 30.39 17.45
N ARG A 636 -15.59 30.74 18.32
CA ARG A 636 -16.59 31.78 18.05
C ARG A 636 -16.00 33.19 17.97
N ASP A 637 -14.83 33.39 18.57
CA ASP A 637 -14.13 34.68 18.59
C ASP A 637 -13.39 34.97 17.28
N ASP A 638 -12.86 33.94 16.61
CA ASP A 638 -12.20 34.03 15.29
C ASP A 638 -12.75 32.95 14.33
N PRO A 639 -14.00 33.14 13.87
CA PRO A 639 -14.72 32.12 13.11
C PRO A 639 -14.37 32.17 11.62
N PRO A 640 -14.28 31.00 10.96
CA PRO A 640 -13.76 30.92 9.61
C PRO A 640 -14.78 31.35 8.55
N ARG A 641 -14.24 31.77 7.40
CA ARG A 641 -14.95 31.78 6.12
C ARG A 641 -14.60 30.49 5.39
N THR A 642 -15.58 29.63 5.20
CA THR A 642 -15.39 28.31 4.59
C THR A 642 -16.00 28.28 3.20
N LEU A 643 -15.24 27.85 2.21
CA LEU A 643 -15.76 27.59 0.87
C LEU A 643 -16.55 26.28 0.87
N GLN A 644 -17.80 26.30 0.42
CA GLN A 644 -18.51 25.05 0.12
C GLN A 644 -18.05 24.54 -1.24
N PHE A 645 -17.12 23.59 -1.29
CA PHE A 645 -16.61 23.06 -2.56
C PHE A 645 -17.37 21.80 -2.99
N ALA A 646 -17.71 20.91 -2.06
CA ALA A 646 -18.37 19.65 -2.38
C ALA A 646 -19.81 19.88 -2.90
N SER A 647 -20.28 19.02 -3.80
CA SER A 647 -21.71 18.98 -4.17
C SER A 647 -22.53 18.44 -3.00
N LEU A 648 -23.80 18.84 -2.85
CA LEU A 648 -24.66 18.33 -1.78
C LEU A 648 -24.88 16.81 -1.85
N ALA A 649 -24.70 16.21 -3.03
CA ALA A 649 -24.72 14.76 -3.21
C ALA A 649 -23.49 14.04 -2.62
N PHE A 650 -22.54 14.79 -2.05
CA PHE A 650 -21.39 14.26 -1.31
C PHE A 650 -21.51 14.64 0.16
N ASP A 651 -21.20 13.67 1.02
CA ASP A 651 -21.16 13.81 2.47
C ASP A 651 -20.31 15.01 2.94
N VAL A 652 -19.14 15.28 2.34
CA VAL A 652 -18.27 16.42 2.67
C VAL A 652 -19.02 17.76 2.67
N SER A 653 -20.07 17.93 1.86
CA SER A 653 -20.85 19.17 1.86
C SER A 653 -21.55 19.45 3.20
N VAL A 654 -21.91 18.40 3.94
CA VAL A 654 -22.51 18.49 5.28
C VAL A 654 -21.47 19.00 6.28
N GLN A 655 -20.25 18.51 6.14
CA GLN A 655 -19.11 18.95 6.93
C GLN A 655 -18.78 20.42 6.63
N ASP A 656 -18.75 20.85 5.37
CA ASP A 656 -18.56 22.27 4.98
C ASP A 656 -19.55 23.19 5.71
N MET A 657 -20.84 22.85 5.68
CA MET A 657 -21.91 23.65 6.26
C MET A 657 -21.85 23.70 7.79
N PHE A 658 -21.92 22.53 8.43
CA PHE A 658 -22.21 22.48 9.87
C PHE A 658 -20.99 22.75 10.75
N SER A 659 -19.78 22.40 10.31
CA SER A 659 -18.57 22.79 11.06
C SER A 659 -18.35 24.31 11.00
N THR A 660 -18.70 24.94 9.88
CA THR A 660 -18.68 26.40 9.75
C THR A 660 -19.67 27.03 10.71
N TRP A 661 -20.91 26.54 10.74
CA TRP A 661 -21.92 27.12 11.61
C TRP A 661 -21.75 26.81 13.09
N LEU A 662 -21.07 25.73 13.46
CA LEU A 662 -20.79 25.37 14.86
C LEU A 662 -20.13 26.52 15.66
N VAL A 663 -19.32 27.33 14.98
CA VAL A 663 -18.58 28.45 15.59
C VAL A 663 -19.02 29.81 15.06
N GLY A 664 -20.15 29.92 14.36
CA GLY A 664 -20.62 31.21 13.84
C GLY A 664 -19.93 31.67 12.55
N GLY A 665 -19.27 30.76 11.82
CA GLY A 665 -18.58 31.09 10.57
C GLY A 665 -19.52 31.43 9.41
N GLU A 666 -18.92 31.92 8.33
CA GLU A 666 -19.61 32.26 7.09
C GLU A 666 -19.35 31.18 6.04
N LEU A 667 -20.43 30.61 5.48
CA LEU A 667 -20.35 29.68 4.36
C LEU A 667 -20.36 30.43 3.02
N VAL A 668 -19.29 30.29 2.25
CA VAL A 668 -19.15 30.90 0.93
C VAL A 668 -19.58 29.90 -0.14
N LEU A 669 -20.72 30.16 -0.78
CA LEU A 669 -21.18 29.42 -1.94
C LEU A 669 -20.52 29.96 -3.20
N ILE A 670 -20.32 29.05 -4.16
CA ILE A 670 -19.78 29.34 -5.49
C ILE A 670 -20.73 28.83 -6.55
N THR A 671 -20.57 29.29 -7.78
CA THR A 671 -21.19 28.68 -8.97
C THR A 671 -20.38 27.46 -9.43
N GLU A 672 -20.97 26.60 -10.27
CA GLU A 672 -20.21 25.47 -10.81
C GLU A 672 -19.07 25.94 -11.75
N ASP A 673 -19.23 27.05 -12.47
CA ASP A 673 -18.14 27.65 -13.25
C ASP A 673 -16.97 28.07 -12.36
N GLU A 674 -17.24 28.73 -11.23
CA GLU A 674 -16.21 29.11 -10.24
C GLU A 674 -15.54 27.88 -9.59
N ARG A 675 -16.27 26.77 -9.45
CA ARG A 675 -15.75 25.54 -8.84
C ARG A 675 -14.77 24.80 -9.72
N PHE A 676 -15.10 24.66 -11.01
CA PHE A 676 -14.29 23.87 -11.94
C PHE A 676 -13.18 24.69 -12.60
N GLU A 677 -13.22 26.02 -12.53
CA GLU A 677 -12.25 26.89 -13.20
C GLU A 677 -11.26 27.53 -12.23
N LEU A 678 -10.00 27.12 -12.35
CA LEU A 678 -8.94 27.49 -11.42
C LEU A 678 -8.75 29.01 -11.24
N ALA A 679 -8.78 29.79 -12.33
CA ALA A 679 -8.62 31.24 -12.27
C ALA A 679 -9.81 31.92 -11.54
N ARG A 680 -11.03 31.43 -11.77
CA ARG A 680 -12.22 31.93 -11.07
C ARG A 680 -12.23 31.50 -9.62
N LEU A 681 -11.87 30.24 -9.33
CA LEU A 681 -11.73 29.73 -7.97
C LEU A 681 -10.72 30.58 -7.18
N HIS A 682 -9.54 30.85 -7.75
CA HIS A 682 -8.53 31.72 -7.14
C HIS A 682 -9.10 33.11 -6.85
N THR A 683 -9.79 33.71 -7.81
CA THR A 683 -10.42 35.03 -7.67
C THR A 683 -11.44 35.03 -6.53
N VAL A 684 -12.25 33.98 -6.41
CA VAL A 684 -13.22 33.84 -5.32
C VAL A 684 -12.52 33.68 -3.97
N LEU A 685 -11.51 32.81 -3.88
CA LEU A 685 -10.76 32.57 -2.64
C LEU A 685 -10.19 33.88 -2.08
N GLU A 686 -9.60 34.71 -2.94
CA GLU A 686 -9.05 36.01 -2.55
C GLU A 686 -10.15 37.04 -2.30
N ALA A 687 -11.07 37.26 -3.24
CA ALA A 687 -12.10 38.31 -3.13
C ALA A 687 -13.08 38.08 -1.96
N ARG A 688 -13.25 36.83 -1.52
CA ARG A 688 -14.11 36.47 -0.38
C ARG A 688 -13.34 36.22 0.90
N GLN A 689 -12.01 36.31 0.86
CA GLN A 689 -11.11 36.08 1.99
C GLN A 689 -11.38 34.70 2.62
N VAL A 690 -11.46 33.67 1.77
CA VAL A 690 -11.69 32.29 2.22
C VAL A 690 -10.52 31.85 3.07
N ARG A 691 -10.83 31.33 4.27
CA ARG A 691 -9.84 30.88 5.25
C ARG A 691 -9.70 29.37 5.29
N ARG A 692 -10.78 28.64 4.98
CA ARG A 692 -10.83 27.17 5.02
C ARG A 692 -11.49 26.59 3.78
N LEU A 693 -10.96 25.49 3.26
CA LEU A 693 -11.59 24.71 2.19
C LEU A 693 -11.31 23.21 2.32
N PHE A 694 -12.31 22.40 2.00
CA PHE A 694 -12.18 20.95 1.83
C PHE A 694 -12.14 20.65 0.34
N ILE A 695 -11.14 19.89 -0.12
CA ILE A 695 -10.91 19.68 -1.54
C ILE A 695 -10.29 18.31 -1.82
N PRO A 696 -10.78 17.56 -2.82
CA PRO A 696 -10.15 16.30 -3.23
C PRO A 696 -8.69 16.50 -3.64
N ALA A 697 -7.85 15.48 -3.43
CA ALA A 697 -6.41 15.56 -3.71
C ALA A 697 -6.06 16.01 -5.16
N PRO A 698 -6.75 15.56 -6.23
CA PRO A 698 -6.48 16.07 -7.57
C PRO A 698 -6.78 17.56 -7.73
N ALA A 699 -7.88 18.03 -7.15
CA ALA A 699 -8.26 19.43 -7.22
C ALA A 699 -7.32 20.31 -6.37
N LEU A 700 -6.81 19.79 -5.24
CA LEU A 700 -5.72 20.43 -4.49
C LEU A 700 -4.46 20.60 -5.33
N GLN A 701 -4.04 19.57 -6.06
CA GLN A 701 -2.86 19.64 -6.92
C GLN A 701 -3.02 20.72 -8.00
N GLN A 702 -4.21 20.85 -8.58
CA GLN A 702 -4.49 21.93 -9.53
C GLN A 702 -4.42 23.30 -8.90
N VAL A 703 -5.03 23.45 -7.73
CA VAL A 703 -5.00 24.69 -6.95
C VAL A 703 -3.55 25.08 -6.62
N ALA A 704 -2.74 24.13 -6.17
CA ALA A 704 -1.32 24.32 -5.90
C ALA A 704 -0.51 24.71 -7.16
N ALA A 705 -0.77 24.07 -8.30
CA ALA A 705 -0.11 24.39 -9.56
C ALA A 705 -0.47 25.81 -10.06
N GLY A 706 -1.73 26.22 -9.94
CA GLY A 706 -2.17 27.58 -10.28
C GLY A 706 -1.48 28.65 -9.44
N TYR A 707 -1.28 28.39 -8.15
CA TYR A 707 -0.55 29.33 -7.28
C TYR A 707 0.92 29.50 -7.69
N ARG A 708 1.57 28.46 -8.20
CA ARG A 708 2.94 28.58 -8.73
C ARG A 708 2.99 29.57 -9.90
N GLU A 709 1.98 29.56 -10.76
CA GLU A 709 1.91 30.44 -11.93
C GLU A 709 1.54 31.88 -11.56
N ALA A 710 0.61 32.07 -10.63
CA ALA A 710 0.21 33.39 -10.13
C ALA A 710 1.25 34.02 -9.19
N GLY A 711 2.10 33.23 -8.54
CA GLY A 711 3.17 33.68 -7.64
C GLY A 711 2.70 34.16 -6.26
N VAL A 712 1.40 34.13 -5.97
CA VAL A 712 0.81 34.61 -4.70
C VAL A 712 -0.27 33.62 -4.24
N LEU A 713 -0.28 33.31 -2.94
CA LEU A 713 -1.34 32.55 -2.29
C LEU A 713 -2.43 33.49 -1.78
N PRO A 714 -3.72 33.09 -1.78
CA PRO A 714 -4.78 33.89 -1.20
C PRO A 714 -4.44 34.23 0.25
N ALA A 715 -4.35 35.51 0.56
CA ALA A 715 -3.72 35.99 1.79
C ALA A 715 -4.46 35.52 3.05
N ALA A 716 -5.75 35.18 2.92
CA ALA A 716 -6.61 34.71 3.99
C ALA A 716 -6.59 33.18 4.19
N LEU A 717 -6.13 32.39 3.21
CA LEU A 717 -6.21 30.93 3.30
C LEU A 717 -5.27 30.41 4.39
N ARG A 718 -5.81 29.63 5.33
CA ARG A 718 -5.08 29.08 6.48
C ARG A 718 -5.18 27.57 6.59
N THR A 719 -6.31 26.99 6.19
CA THR A 719 -6.56 25.56 6.40
C THR A 719 -7.08 24.92 5.13
N VAL A 720 -6.36 23.91 4.65
CA VAL A 720 -6.76 23.09 3.52
C VAL A 720 -6.89 21.66 4.02
N ILE A 721 -8.03 21.05 3.74
CA ILE A 721 -8.31 19.68 4.16
C ILE A 721 -8.55 18.88 2.90
N SER A 722 -7.80 17.80 2.73
CA SER A 722 -7.94 16.89 1.60
C SER A 722 -8.35 15.51 2.06
N GLY A 723 -8.96 14.76 1.15
CA GLY A 723 -9.45 13.43 1.41
C GLY A 723 -10.03 12.82 0.14
N SER A 724 -10.83 11.79 0.32
CA SER A 724 -11.50 11.04 -0.75
C SER A 724 -10.57 10.20 -1.63
N GLU A 725 -9.29 10.51 -1.83
CA GLU A 725 -8.35 9.71 -2.65
C GLU A 725 -6.97 9.55 -2.00
N GLN A 726 -6.15 8.65 -2.54
CA GLN A 726 -4.77 8.51 -2.09
C GLN A 726 -4.00 9.79 -2.38
N PHE A 727 -3.44 10.38 -1.32
CA PHE A 727 -2.78 11.67 -1.41
C PHE A 727 -1.33 11.49 -1.87
N MET A 728 -1.02 12.06 -3.04
CA MET A 728 0.34 12.16 -3.56
C MET A 728 0.89 13.57 -3.37
N ALA A 729 1.99 13.67 -2.61
CA ALA A 729 2.64 14.93 -2.27
C ALA A 729 3.52 15.46 -3.41
N THR A 730 2.89 16.16 -4.36
CA THR A 730 3.60 16.84 -5.46
C THR A 730 4.46 18.00 -4.95
N PRO A 731 5.50 18.43 -5.71
CA PRO A 731 6.32 19.57 -5.34
C PRO A 731 5.52 20.86 -5.08
N ASP A 732 4.46 21.09 -5.85
CA ASP A 732 3.60 22.27 -5.70
C ASP A 732 2.78 22.22 -4.40
N VAL A 733 2.27 21.04 -4.04
CA VAL A 733 1.55 20.83 -2.78
C VAL A 733 2.50 20.97 -1.58
N ARG A 734 3.73 20.45 -1.68
CA ARG A 734 4.77 20.65 -0.65
C ARG A 734 5.11 22.13 -0.46
N ARG A 735 5.15 22.91 -1.55
CA ARG A 735 5.34 24.36 -1.47
C ARG A 735 4.18 25.06 -0.79
N LEU A 736 2.94 24.71 -1.16
CA LEU A 736 1.74 25.25 -0.52
C LEU A 736 1.77 25.03 0.99
N ALA A 737 2.06 23.80 1.43
CA ALA A 737 2.12 23.45 2.84
C ALA A 737 3.29 24.09 3.60
N GLY A 738 4.40 24.39 2.93
CA GLY A 738 5.52 25.13 3.51
C GLY A 738 5.24 26.62 3.77
N THR A 739 4.06 27.12 3.39
CA THR A 739 3.69 28.52 3.61
C THR A 739 3.41 28.80 5.09
N PRO A 740 4.04 29.82 5.71
CA PRO A 740 3.79 30.15 7.11
C PRO A 740 2.31 30.37 7.42
N GLY A 741 1.79 29.67 8.42
CA GLY A 741 0.39 29.76 8.85
C GLY A 741 -0.60 28.93 8.00
N MET A 742 -0.12 28.15 7.03
CA MET A 742 -0.92 27.14 6.33
C MET A 742 -0.93 25.83 7.12
N ALA A 743 -2.10 25.24 7.27
CA ALA A 743 -2.31 23.90 7.81
C ALA A 743 -2.92 23.04 6.71
N LEU A 744 -2.32 21.88 6.45
CA LEU A 744 -2.77 20.92 5.46
C LEU A 744 -3.04 19.59 6.16
N HIS A 745 -4.21 19.01 5.91
CA HIS A 745 -4.66 17.77 6.54
C HIS A 745 -5.10 16.76 5.50
N ASN A 746 -4.82 15.48 5.75
CA ASN A 746 -5.33 14.36 4.96
C ASN A 746 -6.31 13.56 5.82
N GLU A 747 -7.60 13.73 5.55
CA GLU A 747 -8.71 13.04 6.21
C GLU A 747 -9.12 11.80 5.40
N TYR A 748 -9.46 10.73 6.10
CA TYR A 748 -9.98 9.51 5.48
C TYR A 748 -11.24 9.03 6.18
N GLY A 749 -12.18 8.62 5.35
CA GLY A 749 -13.20 7.66 5.69
C GLY A 749 -14.25 7.52 4.58
N PRO A 750 -14.91 6.36 4.50
CA PRO A 750 -15.98 6.12 3.54
C PRO A 750 -17.29 6.81 3.95
N SER A 751 -18.22 6.98 3.01
CA SER A 751 -19.51 7.63 3.28
C SER A 751 -20.36 6.92 4.34
N GLU A 752 -20.14 5.63 4.56
CA GLU A 752 -20.76 4.84 5.64
C GLU A 752 -20.30 5.25 7.05
N THR A 753 -19.24 6.05 7.16
CA THR A 753 -18.65 6.46 8.44
C THR A 753 -18.28 7.95 8.50
N HIS A 754 -18.39 8.66 7.36
CA HIS A 754 -17.78 9.97 7.15
C HIS A 754 -16.26 9.91 7.42
N VAL A 755 -15.66 10.94 8.02
CA VAL A 755 -14.24 11.00 8.36
C VAL A 755 -13.98 10.25 9.67
N VAL A 756 -12.94 9.41 9.68
CA VAL A 756 -12.59 8.55 10.83
C VAL A 756 -11.12 8.59 11.20
N THR A 757 -10.24 9.00 10.27
CA THR A 757 -8.83 9.27 10.57
C THR A 757 -8.40 10.60 9.99
N CYS A 758 -7.37 11.19 10.60
CA CYS A 758 -6.73 12.41 10.10
C CYS A 758 -5.21 12.31 10.25
N TYR A 759 -4.50 12.73 9.21
CA TYR A 759 -3.06 12.98 9.23
C TYR A 759 -2.80 14.49 9.08
N ASP A 760 -2.07 15.06 10.05
CA ASP A 760 -1.61 16.44 9.98
C ASP A 760 -0.29 16.51 9.22
N LEU A 761 -0.28 17.19 8.07
CA LEU A 761 0.93 17.26 7.25
C LEU A 761 1.91 18.27 7.87
N PRO A 762 3.13 17.86 8.24
CA PRO A 762 4.07 18.75 8.90
C PRO A 762 4.60 19.81 7.94
N LEU A 763 4.89 21.01 8.45
CA LEU A 763 5.45 22.13 7.67
C LEU A 763 6.81 21.77 7.03
N THR A 764 7.57 20.87 7.64
CA THR A 764 8.83 20.34 7.09
C THR A 764 8.53 19.33 5.99
N THR A 765 8.43 19.83 4.75
CA THR A 765 7.98 19.05 3.61
C THR A 765 9.04 18.17 2.95
N GLY A 766 10.26 18.10 3.47
CA GLY A 766 11.34 17.26 2.90
C GLY A 766 11.09 15.76 3.04
N ASP A 767 10.43 15.34 4.12
CA ASP A 767 10.42 13.94 4.58
C ASP A 767 9.02 13.28 4.54
N TRP A 768 8.03 13.89 3.88
CA TRP A 768 6.70 13.28 3.85
C TRP A 768 6.75 11.92 3.14
N PRO A 769 6.18 10.87 3.77
CA PRO A 769 6.07 9.55 3.14
C PRO A 769 5.32 9.66 1.81
N ALA A 770 5.66 8.78 0.87
CA ALA A 770 4.97 8.64 -0.40
C ALA A 770 4.47 7.19 -0.54
N PRO A 771 3.15 6.95 -0.54
CA PRO A 771 2.05 7.92 -0.42
C PRO A 771 1.95 8.56 0.99
N VAL A 772 1.24 9.69 1.10
CA VAL A 772 1.00 10.33 2.41
C VAL A 772 0.02 9.46 3.23
N PRO A 773 0.31 9.18 4.51
CA PRO A 773 -0.58 8.39 5.37
C PRO A 773 -1.95 9.06 5.55
N VAL A 774 -2.93 8.27 5.97
CA VAL A 774 -4.27 8.77 6.36
C VAL A 774 -4.39 8.99 7.88
N GLY A 775 -3.31 8.73 8.62
CA GLY A 775 -3.12 9.20 9.99
C GLY A 775 -3.81 8.34 11.03
N ARG A 776 -4.28 8.96 12.11
CA ARG A 776 -4.78 8.25 13.30
C ARG A 776 -6.29 8.42 13.48
N PRO A 777 -6.96 7.48 14.18
CA PRO A 777 -8.38 7.59 14.45
C PRO A 777 -8.76 8.88 15.18
N ILE A 778 -9.83 9.53 14.71
CA ILE A 778 -10.41 10.72 15.34
C ILE A 778 -11.19 10.36 16.60
N ALA A 779 -11.62 11.36 17.37
CA ALA A 779 -12.34 11.12 18.61
C ALA A 779 -13.60 10.26 18.41
N ASN A 780 -13.78 9.27 19.31
CA ASN A 780 -14.87 8.30 19.31
C ASN A 780 -14.98 7.42 18.05
N ALA A 781 -13.96 7.39 17.19
CA ALA A 781 -13.81 6.43 16.12
C ALA A 781 -12.85 5.30 16.55
N SER A 782 -13.12 4.09 16.05
CA SER A 782 -12.18 2.98 16.14
C SER A 782 -11.79 2.51 14.74
N VAL A 783 -10.53 2.16 14.51
CA VAL A 783 -10.05 1.59 13.26
C VAL A 783 -9.24 0.34 13.54
N TYR A 784 -9.68 -0.78 12.98
CA TYR A 784 -9.05 -2.08 13.12
C TYR A 784 -8.48 -2.54 11.78
N LEU A 785 -7.31 -3.17 11.80
CA LEU A 785 -6.75 -3.87 10.65
C LEU A 785 -6.88 -5.37 10.89
N LEU A 786 -7.74 -6.01 10.10
CA LEU A 786 -8.10 -7.41 10.29
C LEU A 786 -7.64 -8.26 9.11
N ASP A 787 -7.28 -9.51 9.39
CA ASP A 787 -7.08 -10.53 8.35
C ASP A 787 -8.43 -11.10 7.87
N GLU A 788 -8.39 -12.03 6.92
CA GLU A 788 -9.58 -12.67 6.34
C GLU A 788 -10.42 -13.48 7.34
N ARG A 789 -9.91 -13.71 8.56
CA ARG A 789 -10.61 -14.39 9.66
C ARG A 789 -11.18 -13.42 10.69
N GLY A 790 -10.96 -12.11 10.52
CA GLY A 790 -11.37 -11.10 11.50
C GLY A 790 -10.41 -10.96 12.69
N GLU A 791 -9.20 -11.52 12.61
CA GLU A 791 -8.16 -11.37 13.64
C GLU A 791 -7.32 -10.12 13.38
N VAL A 792 -6.87 -9.46 14.45
CA VAL A 792 -5.99 -8.28 14.36
C VAL A 792 -4.64 -8.68 13.76
N VAL A 793 -4.17 -7.91 12.78
CA VAL A 793 -2.84 -8.11 12.17
C VAL A 793 -1.74 -7.38 12.96
N PRO A 794 -0.48 -7.90 12.99
CA PRO A 794 0.65 -7.19 13.57
C PRO A 794 0.93 -5.81 12.95
N ASP A 795 1.69 -4.96 13.66
CA ASP A 795 2.18 -3.69 13.11
C ASP A 795 2.94 -3.91 11.78
N GLY A 796 2.66 -3.05 10.79
CA GLY A 796 3.26 -3.11 9.45
C GLY A 796 2.73 -4.21 8.52
N VAL A 797 1.93 -5.16 9.01
CA VAL A 797 1.25 -6.18 8.18
C VAL A 797 -0.01 -5.58 7.53
N ILE A 798 -0.27 -5.96 6.28
CA ILE A 798 -1.43 -5.48 5.53
C ILE A 798 -2.70 -6.15 6.05
N GLY A 799 -3.67 -5.36 6.50
CA GLY A 799 -5.01 -5.81 6.91
C GLY A 799 -6.13 -5.09 6.16
N GLU A 800 -7.34 -5.66 6.20
CA GLU A 800 -8.55 -4.97 5.77
C GLU A 800 -9.01 -4.00 6.86
N ILE A 801 -9.26 -2.75 6.46
CA ILE A 801 -9.69 -1.67 7.36
C ILE A 801 -11.15 -1.92 7.77
N HIS A 802 -11.38 -2.02 9.07
CA HIS A 802 -12.69 -2.06 9.69
C HIS A 802 -12.85 -0.86 10.61
N ILE A 803 -14.04 -0.27 10.63
CA ILE A 803 -14.29 0.99 11.35
C ILE A 803 -15.39 0.79 12.38
N GLY A 804 -15.14 1.13 13.63
CA GLY A 804 -16.14 1.19 14.69
C GLY A 804 -16.37 2.61 15.22
N GLY A 805 -17.27 2.74 16.18
CA GLY A 805 -17.49 3.99 16.92
C GLY A 805 -18.67 4.84 16.45
N GLU A 806 -18.68 6.10 16.88
CA GLU A 806 -19.86 6.97 16.73
C GLU A 806 -20.10 7.47 15.31
N GLY A 807 -19.08 7.46 14.44
CA GLY A 807 -19.21 7.86 13.04
C GLY A 807 -20.07 6.96 12.17
N LEU A 808 -20.46 5.76 12.65
CA LEU A 808 -21.17 4.78 11.83
C LEU A 808 -22.58 5.23 11.41
N ALA A 809 -22.85 5.10 10.11
CA ALA A 809 -24.18 5.16 9.53
C ALA A 809 -25.11 4.10 10.13
N ARG A 810 -26.42 4.31 10.00
CA ARG A 810 -27.42 3.33 10.43
C ARG A 810 -27.33 2.06 9.58
N GLY A 811 -27.08 2.22 8.28
CA GLY A 811 -26.96 1.16 7.29
C GLY A 811 -27.32 1.67 5.90
N TYR A 812 -27.58 0.74 4.98
CA TYR A 812 -28.11 1.07 3.66
C TYR A 812 -29.64 1.13 3.67
N LEU A 813 -30.20 2.22 3.14
CA LEU A 813 -31.64 2.45 3.08
C LEU A 813 -32.33 1.31 2.31
N GLY A 814 -33.36 0.70 2.91
CA GLY A 814 -34.14 -0.38 2.29
C GLY A 814 -33.39 -1.70 2.05
N ARG A 815 -32.12 -1.84 2.48
CA ARG A 815 -31.26 -2.99 2.14
C ARG A 815 -30.70 -3.69 3.38
N ALA A 816 -31.56 -4.37 4.13
CA ALA A 816 -31.20 -5.02 5.38
C ALA A 816 -30.12 -6.13 5.21
N GLY A 817 -30.22 -6.95 4.16
CA GLY A 817 -29.24 -8.02 3.87
C GLY A 817 -27.82 -7.48 3.67
N VAL A 818 -27.65 -6.58 2.70
CA VAL A 818 -26.35 -5.92 2.43
C VAL A 818 -25.85 -5.13 3.64
N SER A 819 -26.75 -4.55 4.43
CA SER A 819 -26.37 -3.86 5.67
C SER A 819 -25.79 -4.84 6.69
N ALA A 820 -26.38 -6.03 6.87
CA ALA A 820 -25.88 -7.04 7.79
C ALA A 820 -24.51 -7.62 7.36
N GLU A 821 -24.25 -7.69 6.05
CA GLU A 821 -22.95 -8.16 5.51
C GLU A 821 -21.82 -7.14 5.72
N ARG A 822 -22.13 -5.84 5.77
CA ARG A 822 -21.14 -4.76 5.86
C ARG A 822 -21.04 -4.11 7.24
N PHE A 823 -22.13 -4.04 8.00
CA PHE A 823 -22.17 -3.51 9.36
C PHE A 823 -22.25 -4.66 10.37
N LEU A 824 -21.08 -5.23 10.65
CA LEU A 824 -20.87 -6.40 11.49
C LEU A 824 -20.95 -6.04 12.98
N PRO A 825 -21.22 -7.00 13.88
CA PRO A 825 -20.95 -6.83 15.31
C PRO A 825 -19.46 -6.53 15.54
N ASP A 826 -19.13 -5.61 16.46
CA ASP A 826 -17.73 -5.33 16.82
C ASP A 826 -17.25 -6.35 17.88
N PRO A 827 -16.34 -7.29 17.52
CA PRO A 827 -15.87 -8.31 18.47
C PRO A 827 -14.94 -7.73 19.55
N PHE A 828 -14.34 -6.56 19.32
CA PHE A 828 -13.43 -5.89 20.26
C PHE A 828 -14.16 -5.00 21.26
N ALA A 829 -15.47 -4.80 21.05
CA ALA A 829 -16.38 -4.14 21.97
C ALA A 829 -17.50 -5.10 22.44
N ALA A 830 -17.16 -6.37 22.66
CA ALA A 830 -18.10 -7.41 23.05
C ALA A 830 -18.95 -7.01 24.28
N GLY A 831 -20.25 -7.32 24.24
CA GLY A 831 -21.20 -7.00 25.31
C GLY A 831 -21.76 -5.57 25.29
N THR A 832 -21.22 -4.66 24.46
CA THR A 832 -21.72 -3.29 24.34
C THR A 832 -22.82 -3.11 23.28
N GLY A 833 -23.00 -4.08 22.39
CA GLY A 833 -23.90 -3.99 21.24
C GLY A 833 -23.38 -3.10 20.10
N ARG A 834 -22.13 -2.63 20.17
CA ARG A 834 -21.49 -1.84 19.11
C ARG A 834 -21.30 -2.65 17.84
N ARG A 835 -21.26 -1.94 16.72
CA ARG A 835 -21.06 -2.46 15.37
C ARG A 835 -19.73 -1.95 14.81
N MET A 836 -19.23 -2.61 13.78
CA MET A 836 -18.13 -2.16 12.93
C MET A 836 -18.51 -2.27 11.46
N TYR A 837 -18.01 -1.36 10.62
CA TYR A 837 -18.19 -1.35 9.18
C TYR A 837 -16.98 -1.95 8.47
N ARG A 838 -17.22 -2.92 7.58
CA ARG A 838 -16.22 -3.56 6.73
C ARG A 838 -16.04 -2.76 5.42
N THR A 839 -14.92 -2.06 5.30
CA THR A 839 -14.70 -1.08 4.24
C THR A 839 -14.38 -1.68 2.86
N GLY A 840 -13.72 -2.84 2.82
CA GLY A 840 -13.04 -3.37 1.63
C GLY A 840 -11.72 -2.67 1.30
N ASP A 841 -11.29 -1.71 2.11
CA ASP A 841 -10.02 -0.98 1.95
C ASP A 841 -8.88 -1.73 2.66
N LEU A 842 -7.68 -1.69 2.08
CA LEU A 842 -6.46 -2.28 2.65
C LEU A 842 -5.55 -1.20 3.24
N GLY A 843 -4.95 -1.50 4.38
CA GLY A 843 -3.99 -0.60 5.02
C GLY A 843 -3.01 -1.34 5.92
N ARG A 844 -2.02 -0.60 6.43
CA ARG A 844 -1.07 -1.08 7.45
C ARG A 844 -0.72 0.04 8.43
N TRP A 845 -0.40 -0.32 9.66
CA TRP A 845 0.15 0.62 10.63
C TRP A 845 1.63 0.86 10.34
N LEU A 846 2.02 2.12 10.25
CA LEU A 846 3.43 2.52 10.18
C LEU A 846 4.04 2.50 11.59
N PRO A 847 5.38 2.44 11.70
CA PRO A 847 6.06 2.55 13.00
C PRO A 847 5.71 3.84 13.77
N SER A 848 5.34 4.91 13.06
CA SER A 848 4.84 6.15 13.66
C SER A 848 3.48 6.00 14.36
N GLY A 849 2.77 4.90 14.15
CA GLY A 849 1.39 4.68 14.56
C GLY A 849 0.34 5.28 13.62
N ASP A 850 0.76 5.84 12.48
CA ASP A 850 -0.16 6.34 11.45
C ASP A 850 -0.61 5.20 10.53
N LEU A 851 -1.86 5.28 10.06
CA LEU A 851 -2.41 4.35 9.09
C LEU A 851 -1.98 4.75 7.68
N GLU A 852 -1.36 3.83 6.95
CA GLU A 852 -1.14 3.95 5.51
C GLU A 852 -2.27 3.25 4.75
N PHE A 853 -2.91 3.96 3.83
CA PHE A 853 -3.89 3.40 2.89
C PHE A 853 -3.19 2.83 1.66
N LEU A 854 -3.44 1.55 1.36
CA LEU A 854 -2.74 0.80 0.32
C LEU A 854 -3.60 0.52 -0.93
N GLY A 855 -4.91 0.76 -0.86
CA GLY A 855 -5.84 0.50 -1.96
C GLY A 855 -7.06 -0.30 -1.49
N ARG A 856 -7.71 -0.98 -2.43
CA ARG A 856 -8.89 -1.81 -2.16
C ARG A 856 -8.60 -3.30 -2.37
N ALA A 857 -9.26 -4.13 -1.57
CA ALA A 857 -9.25 -5.58 -1.74
C ALA A 857 -10.21 -6.05 -2.85
N ASP A 858 -11.21 -5.23 -3.19
CA ASP A 858 -12.21 -5.48 -4.23
C ASP A 858 -11.95 -4.62 -5.48
N PHE A 859 -12.83 -4.74 -6.48
CA PHE A 859 -12.71 -4.04 -7.77
C PHE A 859 -13.27 -2.62 -7.74
N GLN A 860 -13.64 -2.11 -6.57
CA GLN A 860 -14.07 -0.73 -6.45
C GLN A 860 -12.86 0.20 -6.60
N VAL A 861 -13.05 1.29 -7.33
CA VAL A 861 -12.00 2.25 -7.62
C VAL A 861 -12.43 3.66 -7.24
N LYS A 862 -11.45 4.54 -7.04
CA LYS A 862 -11.70 5.97 -6.89
C LYS A 862 -11.12 6.70 -8.09
N ILE A 863 -11.96 7.47 -8.77
CA ILE A 863 -11.59 8.23 -9.96
C ILE A 863 -12.00 9.68 -9.73
N ARG A 864 -11.01 10.58 -9.60
CA ARG A 864 -11.19 12.04 -9.47
C ARG A 864 -12.09 12.45 -8.28
N GLY A 865 -12.01 11.72 -7.19
CA GLY A 865 -12.78 11.90 -5.95
C GLY A 865 -14.06 11.06 -5.90
N PHE A 866 -14.45 10.43 -7.00
CA PHE A 866 -15.68 9.66 -7.10
C PHE A 866 -15.44 8.18 -6.80
N ARG A 867 -16.28 7.61 -5.95
CA ARG A 867 -16.33 6.17 -5.70
C ARG A 867 -17.07 5.51 -6.86
N VAL A 868 -16.40 4.59 -7.56
CA VAL A 868 -16.95 3.88 -8.72
C VAL A 868 -16.88 2.38 -8.48
N GLU A 869 -18.03 1.71 -8.58
CA GLU A 869 -18.12 0.25 -8.64
C GLU A 869 -18.03 -0.17 -10.11
N LEU A 870 -16.96 -0.86 -10.51
CA LEU A 870 -16.79 -1.30 -11.90
C LEU A 870 -17.96 -2.17 -12.36
N ALA A 871 -18.49 -3.00 -11.45
CA ALA A 871 -19.67 -3.82 -11.69
C ALA A 871 -20.94 -3.03 -12.04
N GLU A 872 -21.09 -1.78 -11.58
CA GLU A 872 -22.22 -0.93 -11.98
C GLU A 872 -22.11 -0.48 -13.43
N VAL A 873 -20.88 -0.25 -13.90
CA VAL A 873 -20.59 0.09 -15.29
C VAL A 873 -20.69 -1.14 -16.18
N GLU A 874 -20.22 -2.30 -15.70
CA GLU A 874 -20.39 -3.61 -16.35
C GLU A 874 -21.88 -3.91 -16.56
N ALA A 875 -22.70 -3.80 -15.51
CA ALA A 875 -24.16 -4.00 -15.59
C ALA A 875 -24.85 -3.00 -16.54
N ALA A 876 -24.37 -1.75 -16.59
CA ALA A 876 -24.90 -0.77 -17.54
C ALA A 876 -24.61 -1.15 -18.99
N LEU A 877 -23.41 -1.64 -19.29
CA LEU A 877 -23.04 -2.15 -20.62
C LEU A 877 -23.83 -3.43 -20.97
N GLU A 878 -23.94 -4.37 -20.03
CA GLU A 878 -24.68 -5.64 -20.18
C GLU A 878 -26.20 -5.44 -20.34
N SER A 879 -26.72 -4.26 -20.00
CA SER A 879 -28.13 -3.95 -20.22
C SER A 879 -28.48 -3.72 -21.69
N ASP A 880 -27.49 -3.55 -22.59
CA ASP A 880 -27.71 -3.58 -24.03
C ASP A 880 -27.86 -5.03 -24.52
N PRO A 881 -28.96 -5.39 -25.22
CA PRO A 881 -29.20 -6.77 -25.68
C PRO A 881 -28.12 -7.39 -26.57
N ARG A 882 -27.21 -6.58 -27.12
CA ARG A 882 -26.11 -7.03 -27.99
C ARG A 882 -24.86 -7.44 -27.19
N VAL A 883 -24.78 -7.10 -25.90
CA VAL A 883 -23.65 -7.42 -25.03
C VAL A 883 -23.95 -8.71 -24.28
N SER A 884 -23.08 -9.73 -24.43
CA SER A 884 -23.21 -10.99 -23.69
C SER A 884 -22.46 -10.97 -22.35
N GLU A 885 -21.32 -10.29 -22.30
CA GLU A 885 -20.46 -10.14 -21.11
C GLU A 885 -19.76 -8.78 -21.17
N ALA A 886 -19.60 -8.10 -20.04
CA ALA A 886 -18.77 -6.90 -19.93
C ALA A 886 -17.78 -6.98 -18.76
N ILE A 887 -16.56 -6.50 -18.98
CA ILE A 887 -15.60 -6.20 -17.91
C ILE A 887 -15.14 -4.76 -18.04
N VAL A 888 -15.10 -4.02 -16.94
CA VAL A 888 -14.58 -2.66 -16.92
C VAL A 888 -13.30 -2.62 -16.10
N LEU A 889 -12.29 -1.90 -16.58
CA LEU A 889 -11.03 -1.69 -15.88
C LEU A 889 -10.64 -0.23 -15.86
N VAL A 890 -9.78 0.12 -14.89
CA VAL A 890 -9.07 1.39 -14.90
C VAL A 890 -7.76 1.22 -15.70
N ARG A 891 -7.48 2.18 -16.57
CA ARG A 891 -6.23 2.34 -17.32
C ARG A 891 -5.70 3.75 -17.12
N GLU A 892 -4.39 3.90 -17.00
CA GLU A 892 -3.74 5.21 -16.97
C GLU A 892 -3.37 5.65 -18.38
N VAL A 893 -3.79 6.86 -18.75
CA VAL A 893 -3.40 7.51 -20.01
C VAL A 893 -2.78 8.86 -19.66
N ALA A 894 -1.48 9.03 -19.95
CA ALA A 894 -0.72 10.24 -19.61
C ALA A 894 -0.81 10.65 -18.12
N GLY A 895 -0.91 9.68 -17.21
CA GLY A 895 -1.00 9.89 -15.75
C GLY A 895 -2.41 10.19 -15.23
N ASP A 896 -3.46 10.07 -16.05
CA ASP A 896 -4.87 10.18 -15.63
C ASP A 896 -5.57 8.82 -15.69
N ALA A 897 -6.25 8.46 -14.60
CA ALA A 897 -6.98 7.20 -14.47
C ALA A 897 -8.33 7.27 -15.20
N ARG A 898 -8.58 6.32 -16.10
CA ARG A 898 -9.78 6.27 -16.95
C ARG A 898 -10.42 4.89 -16.98
N LEU A 899 -11.74 4.84 -17.12
CA LEU A 899 -12.48 3.59 -17.30
C LEU A 899 -12.40 3.13 -18.76
N VAL A 900 -12.18 1.84 -18.97
CA VAL A 900 -12.22 1.17 -20.27
C VAL A 900 -13.15 -0.05 -20.14
N GLY A 901 -14.18 -0.11 -20.97
CA GLY A 901 -15.11 -1.24 -21.02
C GLY A 901 -14.68 -2.25 -22.08
N TYR A 902 -14.65 -3.53 -21.73
CA TYR A 902 -14.39 -4.64 -22.63
C TYR A 902 -15.67 -5.44 -22.75
N VAL A 903 -16.24 -5.52 -23.94
CA VAL A 903 -17.56 -6.11 -24.16
C VAL A 903 -17.48 -7.24 -25.18
N CYS A 904 -18.22 -8.31 -24.93
CA CYS A 904 -18.41 -9.38 -25.90
C CYS A 904 -19.72 -9.19 -26.66
N CYS A 905 -19.63 -9.07 -27.98
CA CYS A 905 -20.79 -8.85 -28.86
C CYS A 905 -20.80 -9.86 -30.02
N PRO A 906 -21.27 -11.10 -29.79
CA PRO A 906 -21.29 -12.13 -30.82
C PRO A 906 -22.04 -11.65 -32.08
N GLY A 907 -21.41 -11.74 -33.25
CA GLY A 907 -22.05 -11.53 -34.56
C GLY A 907 -22.24 -10.08 -35.02
N HIS A 908 -21.60 -9.09 -34.39
CA HIS A 908 -21.70 -7.67 -34.75
C HIS A 908 -20.33 -7.06 -35.08
N GLY A 909 -20.28 -6.08 -36.00
CA GLY A 909 -19.04 -5.37 -36.38
C GLY A 909 -18.56 -4.38 -35.29
N ALA A 910 -17.25 -4.14 -35.20
CA ALA A 910 -16.60 -3.61 -34.00
C ALA A 910 -16.66 -2.08 -33.78
N GLU A 911 -16.55 -1.25 -34.81
CA GLU A 911 -16.30 0.21 -34.64
C GLU A 911 -17.58 1.01 -34.30
N ASP A 912 -18.64 0.94 -35.13
CA ASP A 912 -19.93 1.62 -34.85
C ASP A 912 -20.59 1.14 -33.54
N LEU A 913 -20.32 -0.11 -33.15
CA LEU A 913 -20.90 -0.72 -31.97
C LEU A 913 -20.27 -0.17 -30.68
N ALA A 914 -18.97 0.08 -30.66
CA ALA A 914 -18.28 0.61 -29.48
C ALA A 914 -18.85 1.99 -29.07
N GLN A 915 -19.05 2.89 -30.04
CA GLN A 915 -19.61 4.21 -29.78
C GLN A 915 -21.08 4.12 -29.32
N GLN A 916 -21.88 3.25 -29.94
CA GLN A 916 -23.27 3.02 -29.53
C GLN A 916 -23.38 2.44 -28.11
N LEU A 917 -22.50 1.51 -27.73
CA LEU A 917 -22.48 0.93 -26.38
C LEU A 917 -22.02 1.93 -25.32
N ARG A 918 -21.06 2.81 -25.66
CA ARG A 918 -20.68 3.93 -24.79
C ARG A 918 -21.85 4.91 -24.59
N ALA A 919 -22.54 5.29 -25.65
CA ALA A 919 -23.72 6.15 -25.57
C ALA A 919 -24.86 5.51 -24.75
N HIS A 920 -25.05 4.20 -24.90
CA HIS A 920 -25.99 3.43 -24.07
C HIS A 920 -25.60 3.48 -22.59
N ALA A 921 -24.32 3.23 -22.25
CA ALA A 921 -23.84 3.34 -20.88
C ALA A 921 -24.04 4.77 -20.32
N ALA A 922 -23.76 5.81 -21.10
CA ALA A 922 -23.98 7.21 -20.73
C ALA A 922 -25.44 7.55 -20.40
N SER A 923 -26.41 6.80 -20.96
CA SER A 923 -27.82 6.95 -20.59
C SER A 923 -28.18 6.33 -19.24
N LYS A 924 -27.32 5.47 -18.67
CA LYS A 924 -27.61 4.65 -17.47
C LYS A 924 -26.76 5.04 -16.26
N VAL A 925 -25.51 5.43 -16.46
CA VAL A 925 -24.58 5.78 -15.38
C VAL A 925 -24.20 7.26 -15.43
N PRO A 926 -23.79 7.87 -14.30
CA PRO A 926 -23.27 9.24 -14.29
C PRO A 926 -22.05 9.42 -15.20
N ASP A 927 -21.82 10.64 -15.71
CA ASP A 927 -20.73 10.95 -16.64
C ASP A 927 -19.35 10.45 -16.20
N TYR A 928 -19.04 10.54 -14.91
CA TYR A 928 -17.74 10.08 -14.37
C TYR A 928 -17.58 8.54 -14.33
N MET A 929 -18.65 7.79 -14.58
CA MET A 929 -18.68 6.33 -14.68
C MET A 929 -18.71 5.82 -16.13
N VAL A 930 -18.92 6.71 -17.10
CA VAL A 930 -18.96 6.32 -18.51
C VAL A 930 -17.55 5.91 -18.95
N PRO A 931 -17.36 4.72 -19.56
CA PRO A 931 -16.07 4.32 -20.09
C PRO A 931 -15.55 5.32 -21.12
N SER A 932 -14.27 5.69 -21.00
CA SER A 932 -13.55 6.53 -21.97
C SER A 932 -13.30 5.83 -23.31
N SER A 933 -13.44 4.51 -23.34
CA SER A 933 -13.44 3.69 -24.54
C SER A 933 -14.15 2.37 -24.26
N VAL A 934 -14.72 1.78 -25.31
CA VAL A 934 -15.30 0.44 -25.28
C VAL A 934 -14.58 -0.40 -26.32
N VAL A 935 -13.99 -1.52 -25.91
CA VAL A 935 -13.27 -2.46 -26.76
C VAL A 935 -14.16 -3.68 -26.97
N VAL A 936 -14.58 -3.91 -28.21
CA VAL A 936 -15.37 -5.08 -28.58
C VAL A 936 -14.44 -6.28 -28.80
N LEU A 937 -14.69 -7.37 -28.08
CA LEU A 937 -13.94 -8.61 -28.14
C LEU A 937 -14.84 -9.76 -28.59
N ASP A 938 -14.29 -10.71 -29.35
CA ASP A 938 -15.01 -11.95 -29.69
C ASP A 938 -15.31 -12.79 -28.43
N ARG A 939 -14.38 -12.76 -27.45
CA ARG A 939 -14.49 -13.44 -26.15
C ARG A 939 -13.55 -12.80 -25.12
N LEU A 940 -13.89 -12.88 -23.84
CA LEU A 940 -12.98 -12.49 -22.77
C LEU A 940 -11.80 -13.47 -22.65
N PRO A 941 -10.56 -12.99 -22.48
CA PRO A 941 -9.41 -13.85 -22.20
C PRO A 941 -9.58 -14.51 -20.83
N LEU A 942 -9.33 -15.81 -20.72
CA LEU A 942 -9.45 -16.56 -19.47
C LEU A 942 -8.09 -17.09 -19.03
N THR A 943 -7.85 -17.08 -17.72
CA THR A 943 -6.75 -17.79 -17.06
C THR A 943 -6.92 -19.31 -17.20
N ALA A 944 -5.87 -20.09 -16.91
CA ALA A 944 -5.93 -21.55 -16.87
C ALA A 944 -7.02 -22.11 -15.92
N ASN A 945 -7.48 -21.29 -14.96
CA ASN A 945 -8.52 -21.62 -13.99
C ASN A 945 -9.94 -21.16 -14.43
N GLY A 946 -10.11 -20.70 -15.67
CA GLY A 946 -11.41 -20.29 -16.21
C GLY A 946 -11.95 -18.95 -15.70
N LYS A 947 -11.17 -18.19 -14.92
CA LYS A 947 -11.48 -16.79 -14.54
C LYS A 947 -10.96 -15.83 -15.61
N VAL A 948 -11.61 -14.67 -15.80
CA VAL A 948 -11.15 -13.65 -16.76
C VAL A 948 -9.76 -13.14 -16.41
N ASP A 949 -8.84 -13.22 -17.38
CA ASP A 949 -7.48 -12.71 -17.29
C ASP A 949 -7.45 -11.22 -17.67
N ARG A 950 -7.58 -10.38 -16.65
CA ARG A 950 -7.58 -8.91 -16.80
C ARG A 950 -6.26 -8.33 -17.30
N ARG A 951 -5.14 -9.07 -17.16
CA ARG A 951 -3.82 -8.64 -17.64
C ARG A 951 -3.63 -8.95 -19.13
N ALA A 952 -4.35 -9.96 -19.63
CA ALA A 952 -4.37 -10.32 -21.04
C ALA A 952 -5.39 -9.51 -21.87
N LEU A 953 -6.19 -8.65 -21.23
CA LEU A 953 -7.07 -7.74 -21.96
C LEU A 953 -6.23 -6.74 -22.77
N PRO A 954 -6.53 -6.56 -24.07
CA PRO A 954 -5.73 -5.72 -24.94
C PRO A 954 -5.79 -4.27 -24.47
N GLU A 955 -4.70 -3.52 -24.64
CA GLU A 955 -4.77 -2.08 -24.44
C GLU A 955 -5.73 -1.48 -25.47
N PRO A 956 -6.60 -0.52 -25.08
CA PRO A 956 -7.47 0.16 -26.04
C PRO A 956 -6.58 0.78 -27.12
N ARG A 957 -6.88 0.47 -28.40
CA ARG A 957 -6.17 1.07 -29.52
C ARG A 957 -6.23 2.59 -29.35
N ARG A 958 -5.08 3.25 -29.39
CA ARG A 958 -5.06 4.71 -29.50
C ARG A 958 -5.91 5.08 -30.70
N ALA A 959 -6.66 6.16 -30.61
CA ALA A 959 -7.42 6.74 -31.72
C ALA A 959 -6.54 7.07 -32.96
N ASP A 960 -5.24 6.73 -32.96
CA ASP A 960 -4.29 6.93 -34.05
C ASP A 960 -4.48 5.93 -35.21
N GLU A 961 -5.07 4.74 -35.01
CA GLU A 961 -5.11 3.69 -36.05
C GLU A 961 -6.40 3.66 -36.92
N GLU A 962 -7.49 4.32 -36.51
CA GLU A 962 -8.80 4.23 -37.22
C GLU A 962 -9.17 5.44 -38.10
N ARG A 963 -8.32 6.48 -38.22
CA ARG A 963 -8.78 7.79 -38.73
C ARG A 963 -8.69 7.99 -40.26
N ALA A 964 -9.27 7.07 -41.03
CA ALA A 964 -9.57 7.27 -42.45
C ALA A 964 -10.90 8.03 -42.63
N GLY A 965 -10.86 9.35 -42.77
CA GLY A 965 -12.06 10.18 -43.01
C GLY A 965 -12.18 11.47 -42.17
N ARG A 966 -11.13 11.87 -41.45
CA ARG A 966 -11.12 13.05 -40.57
C ARG A 966 -11.37 14.35 -41.36
N VAL A 967 -12.37 15.14 -40.98
CA VAL A 967 -12.61 16.48 -41.54
C VAL A 967 -11.65 17.47 -40.88
N ALA A 968 -10.82 18.13 -41.67
CA ALA A 968 -9.82 19.06 -41.17
C ALA A 968 -10.49 20.37 -40.69
N PRO A 969 -10.00 21.01 -39.62
CA PRO A 969 -10.46 22.33 -39.20
C PRO A 969 -10.28 23.37 -40.33
N GLU A 970 -11.37 24.00 -40.79
CA GLU A 970 -11.35 24.89 -41.96
C GLU A 970 -11.09 26.35 -41.57
N THR A 971 -11.79 26.84 -40.55
CA THR A 971 -11.71 28.25 -40.13
C THR A 971 -10.50 28.51 -39.23
N PRO A 972 -10.01 29.77 -39.13
CA PRO A 972 -8.95 30.13 -38.18
C PRO A 972 -9.31 29.79 -36.73
N THR A 973 -10.58 30.00 -36.35
CA THR A 973 -11.10 29.64 -35.02
C THR A 973 -11.03 28.14 -34.79
N GLN A 974 -11.52 27.33 -35.73
CA GLN A 974 -11.48 25.87 -35.61
C GLN A 974 -10.04 25.34 -35.53
N ARG A 975 -9.10 25.88 -36.33
CA ARG A 975 -7.69 25.47 -36.30
C ARG A 975 -7.03 25.72 -34.95
N LEU A 976 -7.24 26.90 -34.38
CA LEU A 976 -6.68 27.26 -33.07
C LEU A 976 -7.33 26.45 -31.94
N LEU A 977 -8.65 26.18 -32.02
CA LEU A 977 -9.32 25.30 -31.07
C LEU A 977 -8.78 23.87 -31.14
N ALA A 978 -8.61 23.33 -32.35
CA ALA A 978 -8.03 22.01 -32.56
C ALA A 978 -6.60 21.89 -31.99
N GLU A 979 -5.74 22.91 -32.16
CA GLU A 979 -4.41 22.94 -31.54
C GLU A 979 -4.46 22.95 -30.01
N ILE A 980 -5.37 23.75 -29.43
CA ILE A 980 -5.57 23.82 -27.97
C ILE A 980 -5.99 22.44 -27.44
N TRP A 981 -6.92 21.77 -28.13
CA TRP A 981 -7.42 20.45 -27.74
C TRP A 981 -6.34 19.39 -27.90
N ALA A 982 -5.62 19.36 -29.03
CA ALA A 982 -4.52 18.44 -29.28
C ALA A 982 -3.47 18.49 -28.16
N THR A 983 -3.08 19.72 -27.77
CA THR A 983 -2.13 19.95 -26.68
C THR A 983 -2.66 19.46 -25.33
N ALA A 984 -3.93 19.75 -25.02
CA ALA A 984 -4.52 19.39 -23.73
C ALA A 984 -4.75 17.88 -23.58
N LEU A 985 -5.15 17.22 -24.67
CA LEU A 985 -5.46 15.79 -24.72
C LEU A 985 -4.22 14.92 -24.91
N GLY A 986 -3.09 15.52 -25.33
CA GLY A 986 -1.85 14.78 -25.63
C GLY A 986 -1.95 13.97 -26.93
N VAL A 987 -2.77 14.42 -27.89
CA VAL A 987 -2.96 13.79 -29.20
C VAL A 987 -2.28 14.63 -30.29
N PRO A 988 -1.79 14.01 -31.39
CA PRO A 988 -1.05 14.74 -32.41
C PRO A 988 -1.92 15.74 -33.21
N GLU A 989 -3.18 15.41 -33.50
CA GLU A 989 -4.12 16.26 -34.25
C GLU A 989 -5.59 16.01 -33.84
N VAL A 990 -6.44 17.04 -34.02
CA VAL A 990 -7.88 17.02 -33.75
C VAL A 990 -8.67 17.50 -34.98
N GLY A 991 -9.68 16.74 -35.40
CA GLY A 991 -10.60 17.06 -36.50
C GLY A 991 -11.75 17.99 -36.10
N CYS A 992 -12.49 18.55 -37.06
CA CYS A 992 -13.55 19.52 -36.75
C CYS A 992 -14.78 18.88 -36.08
N ASP A 993 -15.12 17.65 -36.46
CA ASP A 993 -16.30 16.92 -35.95
C ASP A 993 -15.93 15.94 -34.83
N GLU A 994 -14.68 15.95 -34.36
CA GLU A 994 -14.24 15.07 -33.27
C GLU A 994 -14.70 15.64 -31.92
N ASP A 995 -15.40 14.81 -31.15
CA ASP A 995 -15.91 15.13 -29.82
C ASP A 995 -14.76 15.14 -28.77
N PHE A 996 -14.71 16.19 -27.97
CA PHE A 996 -13.70 16.41 -26.93
C PHE A 996 -13.59 15.23 -25.95
N PHE A 997 -14.72 14.67 -25.53
CA PHE A 997 -14.82 13.60 -24.55
C PHE A 997 -14.55 12.22 -25.17
N ASP A 998 -14.85 12.04 -26.45
CA ASP A 998 -14.46 10.84 -27.21
C ASP A 998 -12.93 10.77 -27.39
N LEU A 999 -12.27 11.91 -27.54
CA LEU A 999 -10.81 12.02 -27.56
C LEU A 999 -10.14 11.82 -26.19
N GLY A 1000 -10.92 11.46 -25.17
CA GLY A 1000 -10.44 11.27 -23.80
C GLY A 1000 -10.41 12.55 -22.96
N GLY A 1001 -11.09 13.60 -23.41
CA GLY A 1001 -11.34 14.80 -22.63
C GLY A 1001 -12.25 14.54 -21.43
N HIS A 1002 -12.11 15.35 -20.40
CA HIS A 1002 -12.94 15.32 -19.20
C HIS A 1002 -12.97 16.71 -18.56
N SER A 1003 -13.81 16.90 -17.55
CA SER A 1003 -13.99 18.21 -16.87
C SER A 1003 -12.69 18.92 -16.47
N LEU A 1004 -11.69 18.17 -16.02
CA LEU A 1004 -10.37 18.72 -15.67
C LEU A 1004 -9.60 19.29 -16.88
N LEU A 1005 -9.61 18.55 -18.00
CA LEU A 1005 -8.97 18.97 -19.26
C LEU A 1005 -9.79 20.06 -19.93
N ALA A 1006 -11.13 19.98 -19.86
CA ALA A 1006 -12.05 20.99 -20.34
C ALA A 1006 -11.72 22.34 -19.70
N THR A 1007 -11.51 22.40 -18.38
CA THR A 1007 -11.07 23.63 -17.72
C THR A 1007 -9.76 24.17 -18.29
N LYS A 1008 -8.76 23.32 -18.50
CA LYS A 1008 -7.46 23.74 -19.08
C LYS A 1008 -7.62 24.28 -20.50
N VAL A 1009 -8.45 23.61 -21.31
CA VAL A 1009 -8.81 24.04 -22.66
C VAL A 1009 -9.48 25.40 -22.63
N LEU A 1010 -10.56 25.56 -21.86
CA LEU A 1010 -11.31 26.80 -21.75
C LEU A 1010 -10.45 27.97 -21.28
N ALA A 1011 -9.59 27.76 -20.28
CA ALA A 1011 -8.64 28.79 -19.84
C ALA A 1011 -7.79 29.31 -21.01
N ARG A 1012 -7.31 28.41 -21.88
CA ARG A 1012 -6.52 28.76 -23.06
C ARG A 1012 -7.36 29.37 -24.18
N VAL A 1013 -8.59 28.91 -24.37
CA VAL A 1013 -9.55 29.48 -25.33
C VAL A 1013 -9.85 30.93 -24.97
N ARG A 1014 -10.23 31.22 -23.73
CA ARG A 1014 -10.52 32.59 -23.29
C ARG A 1014 -9.31 33.51 -23.44
N ALA A 1015 -8.11 33.03 -23.10
CA ALA A 1015 -6.88 33.78 -23.28
C ALA A 1015 -6.55 34.05 -24.76
N SER A 1016 -6.82 33.09 -25.64
CA SER A 1016 -6.46 33.18 -27.06
C SER A 1016 -7.48 33.99 -27.88
N PHE A 1017 -8.76 33.94 -27.49
CA PHE A 1017 -9.86 34.57 -28.22
C PHE A 1017 -10.42 35.83 -27.53
N ALA A 1018 -9.98 36.14 -26.30
CA ALA A 1018 -10.50 37.25 -25.49
C ALA A 1018 -12.03 37.21 -25.38
N VAL A 1019 -12.55 36.07 -24.93
CA VAL A 1019 -14.00 35.82 -24.77
C VAL A 1019 -14.27 35.23 -23.40
N ASP A 1020 -15.43 35.52 -22.81
CA ASP A 1020 -15.90 34.88 -21.58
C ASP A 1020 -16.95 33.79 -21.86
N ILE A 1021 -16.50 32.55 -22.02
CA ILE A 1021 -17.36 31.38 -22.33
C ILE A 1021 -17.41 30.43 -21.14
N PRO A 1022 -18.58 30.08 -20.58
CA PRO A 1022 -18.69 29.19 -19.43
C PRO A 1022 -18.33 27.74 -19.75
N LEU A 1023 -17.91 26.96 -18.75
CA LEU A 1023 -17.55 25.54 -18.91
C LEU A 1023 -18.65 24.70 -19.55
N ARG A 1024 -19.91 24.98 -19.20
CA ARG A 1024 -21.08 24.29 -19.76
C ARG A 1024 -21.13 24.30 -21.29
N ALA A 1025 -20.58 25.33 -21.95
CA ALA A 1025 -20.62 25.46 -23.40
C ALA A 1025 -19.86 24.32 -24.10
N LEU A 1026 -18.78 23.79 -23.48
CA LEU A 1026 -18.05 22.66 -24.03
C LEU A 1026 -18.81 21.33 -23.86
N PHE A 1027 -19.70 21.24 -22.87
CA PHE A 1027 -20.58 20.08 -22.70
C PHE A 1027 -21.82 20.15 -23.62
N GLU A 1028 -22.30 21.36 -23.92
CA GLU A 1028 -23.40 21.59 -24.86
C GLU A 1028 -22.94 21.47 -26.33
N PHE A 1029 -21.69 21.84 -26.61
CA PHE A 1029 -21.09 21.86 -27.95
C PHE A 1029 -19.73 21.15 -27.92
N PRO A 1030 -19.71 19.81 -27.90
CA PRO A 1030 -18.50 19.05 -27.59
C PRO A 1030 -17.57 18.83 -28.78
N THR A 1031 -17.93 19.25 -30.00
CA THR A 1031 -17.06 19.18 -31.19
C THR A 1031 -16.37 20.50 -31.49
N VAL A 1032 -15.21 20.47 -32.17
CA VAL A 1032 -14.48 21.71 -32.54
C VAL A 1032 -15.33 22.62 -33.43
N ALA A 1033 -16.15 22.06 -34.32
CA ALA A 1033 -17.02 22.81 -35.22
C ALA A 1033 -18.14 23.54 -34.47
N GLU A 1034 -18.85 22.85 -33.57
CA GLU A 1034 -19.93 23.44 -32.77
C GLU A 1034 -19.37 24.43 -31.74
N PHE A 1035 -18.27 24.09 -31.10
CA PHE A 1035 -17.64 24.95 -30.10
C PHE A 1035 -17.06 26.23 -30.72
N ALA A 1036 -16.58 26.17 -31.97
CA ALA A 1036 -16.14 27.36 -32.70
C ALA A 1036 -17.27 28.38 -32.89
N LEU A 1037 -18.51 27.93 -33.11
CA LEU A 1037 -19.68 28.82 -33.20
C LEU A 1037 -19.97 29.49 -31.86
N ALA A 1038 -19.96 28.71 -30.76
CA ALA A 1038 -20.12 29.26 -29.42
C ALA A 1038 -19.04 30.29 -29.07
N VAL A 1039 -17.80 30.08 -29.54
CA VAL A 1039 -16.69 31.02 -29.38
C VAL A 1039 -16.89 32.31 -30.17
N GLN A 1040 -17.36 32.19 -31.41
CA GLN A 1040 -17.63 33.34 -32.27
C GLN A 1040 -18.81 34.17 -31.77
N ASP A 1041 -19.87 33.52 -31.29
CA ASP A 1041 -21.03 34.19 -30.70
C ASP A 1041 -20.64 34.95 -29.43
N ALA A 1042 -19.80 34.36 -28.57
CA ALA A 1042 -19.29 35.06 -27.39
C ALA A 1042 -18.40 36.26 -27.75
N ALA A 1043 -17.57 36.15 -28.80
CA ALA A 1043 -16.75 37.25 -29.30
C ALA A 1043 -17.60 38.39 -29.88
N ALA A 1044 -18.73 38.08 -30.50
CA ALA A 1044 -19.64 39.09 -31.06
C ALA A 1044 -20.40 39.91 -29.99
N VAL A 1045 -20.52 39.39 -28.77
CA VAL A 1045 -21.21 40.06 -27.64
C VAL A 1045 -20.31 41.05 -26.89
N GLU A 1046 -18.98 40.90 -26.97
CA GLU A 1046 -18.00 41.81 -26.34
C GLU A 1046 -17.57 42.99 -27.22
N GLU A 1047 -17.99 43.07 -28.49
CA GLU A 1047 -17.82 44.32 -29.26
C GLU A 1047 -18.72 45.41 -28.65
N PRO A 1048 -18.15 46.53 -28.16
CA PRO A 1048 -18.97 47.63 -27.66
C PRO A 1048 -19.80 48.16 -28.83
N THR A 1049 -21.11 48.21 -28.66
CA THR A 1049 -22.00 49.01 -29.50
C THR A 1049 -21.62 50.48 -29.31
N GLY A 1050 -20.59 50.90 -30.06
CA GLY A 1050 -20.20 52.29 -30.22
C GLY A 1050 -21.34 53.04 -30.87
N THR A 1051 -21.94 53.91 -30.07
CA THR A 1051 -22.84 54.98 -30.49
C THR A 1051 -22.26 55.74 -31.69
N ARG A 1052 -23.11 55.93 -32.70
CA ARG A 1052 -23.11 57.16 -33.49
C ARG A 1052 -24.16 58.10 -32.94
#